data_AF-A0A8H3A5D1-F1
#
_entry.id   AF-A0A8H3A5D1-F1
#
_cell.length_a   1.000
_cell.length_b   1.000
_cell.length_c   1.000
_cell.angle_alpha   90.00
_cell.angle_beta   90.00
_cell.angle_gamma   90.00
#
_symmetry.space_group_name_H-M   'P 1'
#
loop_
_entity.id
_entity.type
_entity.pdbx_description
1 polymer ?
#
loop_
_entity_poly.entity_id
_entity_poly.type
_entity_poly.pdbx_seq_one_letter_code
_entity_poly.pdbx_strand_id
1 'polypeptide(L)'
;MSQRDAHQARLTHLENGVSSDVELNDLPRQSDTTSAATLSKYPAPDHLLSHASEEHVAKSSGPSPAWKRRIHSLCHSHPKLWRAYMWLRGPDPPTPIHPTPLLDSMRLRWRGHTTHVSLGLESWWLKLSHPLRRRWILVLFCAVYIIGVAFISRSNSFLTPAQSFIDCTSTYWLKDDGCGLNGQSCSPFTAPDFEFRCPGDCLSVTLANPRTVGVAQLVYTSLVVGGGDSNQTYRGDSWICPAAIQAGVASASKGGCGTLRLVGNYTDFLPTVAHGVSSIGFPSVFPVSFRFLESSSLGSCTDLRSYALAYNVICTSILMLLLRPEPIWIFWSLLCVGFWHITLFSDPRSAPPILSDGFGTFLPALFVGYAFWRSAWRFTLPKFEGMPLERVVWYLAPFWAGVYFNVLTAKTPIDRLVASDLEREGAIAALVVVAIVVLIIILNQVWIIRQAGMFFYYLSRYTLAGIAIAVLVSLPGLTFRLHHYFAAILLMPLTAIPSRVSAVCQAFLLGMFLQGVAKFGFDSILQTAAELRRDAPLGSSLPTFITNSSTVVSSFANSSISWNAISSELSGSEGWNGFSLLVDDVQRLAGDSLSYNLSGLQAGVVHFFRLAYQRDGVSGDYTKAATLFPNGTWLDPLPGPS
;
A
#
# COMPACT_ATOMS: atom_id res chain seq x y z
N MET A 1 -6.66 -41.30 -23.07
CA MET A 1 -7.01 -40.66 -24.36
C MET A 1 -8.39 -40.01 -24.21
N SER A 2 -8.40 -38.73 -23.83
CA SER A 2 -9.48 -37.74 -24.02
C SER A 2 -8.99 -36.46 -23.34
N GLN A 3 -8.30 -35.63 -24.12
CA GLN A 3 -7.95 -34.25 -23.76
C GLN A 3 -9.25 -33.42 -23.74
N ARG A 4 -9.51 -32.73 -22.62
CA ARG A 4 -10.39 -31.57 -22.61
C ARG A 4 -9.50 -30.35 -22.52
N ASP A 5 -9.31 -29.71 -23.66
CA ASP A 5 -8.69 -28.39 -23.75
C ASP A 5 -9.65 -27.38 -23.11
N ALA A 6 -9.26 -26.86 -21.94
CA ALA A 6 -9.92 -25.74 -21.30
C ALA A 6 -9.32 -24.45 -21.86
N HIS A 7 -9.98 -23.86 -22.86
CA HIS A 7 -9.79 -22.44 -23.19
C HIS A 7 -10.38 -21.61 -22.04
N GLN A 8 -9.55 -21.34 -21.04
CA GLN A 8 -9.89 -20.50 -19.90
C GLN A 8 -9.88 -19.04 -20.38
N ALA A 9 -11.03 -18.34 -20.27
CA ALA A 9 -11.07 -16.90 -20.49
C ALA A 9 -10.09 -16.22 -19.53
N ARG A 10 -9.13 -15.48 -20.07
CA ARG A 10 -8.03 -14.91 -19.30
C ARG A 10 -8.53 -13.65 -18.60
N LEU A 11 -9.04 -13.78 -17.36
CA LEU A 11 -9.20 -12.65 -16.46
C LEU A 11 -7.83 -12.02 -16.23
N THR A 12 -7.73 -10.71 -16.44
CA THR A 12 -6.48 -9.98 -16.28
C THR A 12 -6.50 -9.17 -14.99
N HIS A 13 -5.52 -9.43 -14.14
CA HIS A 13 -5.25 -8.67 -12.92
C HIS A 13 -4.31 -7.51 -13.25
N LEU A 14 -4.68 -6.29 -12.85
CA LEU A 14 -3.78 -5.14 -12.89
C LEU A 14 -2.94 -5.12 -11.61
N GLU A 15 -1.87 -5.90 -11.56
CA GLU A 15 -0.77 -5.71 -10.60
C GLU A 15 0.56 -5.43 -11.30
N ASN A 16 1.34 -4.55 -10.67
CA ASN A 16 2.61 -4.03 -11.16
C ASN A 16 3.69 -5.13 -11.14
N GLY A 17 4.48 -5.21 -12.21
CA GLY A 17 5.84 -5.78 -12.15
C GLY A 17 6.04 -7.13 -12.87
N VAL A 18 6.68 -7.03 -14.03
CA VAL A 18 7.64 -7.95 -14.67
C VAL A 18 7.70 -9.39 -14.13
N SER A 19 7.16 -10.33 -14.91
CA SER A 19 7.55 -11.75 -14.86
C SER A 19 8.83 -11.92 -15.69
N SER A 20 9.89 -12.39 -15.06
CA SER A 20 11.08 -12.90 -15.73
C SER A 20 11.14 -14.41 -15.50
N ASP A 21 10.77 -15.18 -16.51
CA ASP A 21 11.00 -16.61 -16.59
C ASP A 21 12.50 -16.88 -16.81
N VAL A 22 13.15 -17.61 -15.91
CA VAL A 22 14.44 -18.25 -16.17
C VAL A 22 14.33 -19.72 -15.80
N GLU A 23 14.29 -20.55 -16.84
CA GLU A 23 14.47 -22.00 -16.83
C GLU A 23 15.81 -22.38 -16.20
N LEU A 24 15.82 -23.33 -15.26
CA LEU A 24 17.06 -23.93 -14.74
C LEU A 24 16.95 -25.46 -14.81
N ASN A 25 17.64 -26.05 -15.79
CA ASN A 25 17.80 -27.50 -15.94
C ASN A 25 18.88 -28.07 -15.01
N ASP A 26 18.56 -29.22 -14.43
CA ASP A 26 19.38 -30.41 -14.09
C ASP A 26 20.74 -30.29 -13.34
N LEU A 27 20.70 -30.68 -12.04
CA LEU A 27 21.43 -31.75 -11.30
C LEU A 27 22.95 -32.03 -11.57
N PRO A 28 23.78 -32.54 -10.59
CA PRO A 28 23.38 -33.57 -9.61
C PRO A 28 23.97 -33.55 -8.17
N ARG A 29 23.21 -34.23 -7.30
CA ARG A 29 23.58 -35.10 -6.16
C ARG A 29 25.08 -35.24 -5.79
N GLN A 30 25.36 -34.99 -4.51
CA GLN A 30 26.34 -35.79 -3.76
C GLN A 30 25.86 -36.04 -2.33
N SER A 31 26.08 -37.28 -1.90
CA SER A 31 25.68 -37.90 -0.66
C SER A 31 26.78 -37.81 0.41
N ASP A 32 26.33 -37.97 1.65
CA ASP A 32 26.94 -38.81 2.70
C ASP A 32 27.36 -38.17 4.04
N THR A 33 26.82 -38.85 5.07
CA THR A 33 27.37 -39.19 6.40
C THR A 33 27.42 -38.17 7.53
N THR A 34 26.44 -38.34 8.44
CA THR A 34 26.57 -38.64 9.89
C THR A 34 27.79 -38.14 10.67
N SER A 35 27.50 -37.44 11.78
CA SER A 35 27.79 -37.98 13.12
C SER A 35 27.11 -37.15 14.22
N ALA A 36 26.40 -37.86 15.10
CA ALA A 36 25.79 -37.36 16.33
C ALA A 36 26.86 -37.13 17.42
N ALA A 37 26.66 -36.11 18.26
CA ALA A 37 27.21 -36.09 19.62
C ALA A 37 26.32 -35.25 20.54
N THR A 38 25.59 -35.97 21.38
CA THR A 38 24.80 -35.56 22.54
C THR A 38 25.72 -35.06 23.66
N LEU A 39 25.40 -33.93 24.31
CA LEU A 39 25.65 -33.80 25.75
C LEU A 39 24.66 -32.82 26.41
N SER A 40 23.85 -33.39 27.31
CA SER A 40 22.96 -32.73 28.27
C SER A 40 23.76 -32.23 29.48
N LYS A 41 23.40 -31.06 30.02
CA LYS A 41 23.00 -30.86 31.43
C LYS A 41 22.73 -29.39 31.77
N TYR A 42 21.48 -29.09 32.12
CA TYR A 42 21.11 -27.99 33.02
C TYR A 42 21.46 -28.39 34.47
N PRO A 43 21.66 -27.41 35.36
CA PRO A 43 20.57 -27.08 36.28
C PRO A 43 20.37 -25.56 36.49
N ALA A 44 19.13 -25.21 36.78
CA ALA A 44 18.71 -24.01 37.51
C ALA A 44 18.06 -24.48 38.84
N PRO A 45 17.61 -23.62 39.78
CA PRO A 45 17.68 -22.15 39.83
C PRO A 45 18.17 -21.61 41.20
N ASP A 46 18.71 -20.38 41.23
CA ASP A 46 18.86 -19.68 42.52
C ASP A 46 18.47 -18.20 42.44
N HIS A 47 17.88 -17.76 43.54
CA HIS A 47 17.26 -16.48 43.83
C HIS A 47 18.18 -15.27 43.55
N LEU A 48 17.72 -14.30 42.74
CA LEU A 48 18.31 -12.97 42.65
C LEU A 48 17.56 -12.00 43.58
N LEU A 49 18.01 -11.98 44.82
CA LEU A 49 17.91 -10.84 45.72
C LEU A 49 18.86 -9.74 45.24
N SER A 50 18.37 -8.51 45.33
CA SER A 50 19.09 -7.28 45.04
C SER A 50 20.37 -7.16 45.85
N HIS A 51 21.51 -7.10 45.19
CA HIS A 51 22.71 -6.46 45.72
C HIS A 51 23.12 -5.32 44.78
N ALA A 52 22.79 -4.10 45.22
CA ALA A 52 23.52 -2.92 44.80
C ALA A 52 24.93 -3.04 45.39
N SER A 53 25.91 -3.42 44.57
CA SER A 53 27.32 -3.24 44.89
C SER A 53 27.74 -1.87 44.39
N GLU A 54 27.97 -0.96 45.34
CA GLU A 54 28.73 0.27 45.14
C GLU A 54 30.12 -0.08 44.62
N GLU A 55 30.31 0.02 43.31
CA GLU A 55 31.64 0.01 42.71
C GLU A 55 32.16 1.45 42.73
N HIS A 56 32.94 1.76 43.77
CA HIS A 56 33.79 2.95 43.80
C HIS A 56 34.81 2.86 42.66
N VAL A 57 34.43 3.35 41.48
CA VAL A 57 35.38 3.63 40.39
C VAL A 57 36.21 4.84 40.80
N ALA A 58 37.41 4.56 41.30
CA ALA A 58 38.48 5.56 41.36
C ALA A 58 38.74 6.07 39.94
N LYS A 59 38.33 7.32 39.66
CA LYS A 59 38.65 8.04 38.43
C LYS A 59 40.17 8.21 38.34
N SER A 60 40.85 7.35 37.57
CA SER A 60 42.20 7.66 37.10
C SER A 60 42.11 8.84 36.12
N SER A 61 42.59 10.00 36.52
CA SER A 61 42.69 11.20 35.70
C SER A 61 43.78 11.07 34.63
N GLY A 62 43.48 10.33 33.55
CA GLY A 62 44.27 10.38 32.33
C GLY A 62 44.08 11.72 31.60
N PRO A 63 45.07 12.21 30.83
CA PRO A 63 44.95 13.47 30.12
C PRO A 63 43.75 13.46 29.17
N SER A 64 42.91 14.49 29.26
CA SER A 64 41.74 14.60 28.38
C SER A 64 42.16 14.52 26.90
N PRO A 65 41.44 13.73 26.07
CA PRO A 65 41.74 13.60 24.65
C PRO A 65 41.88 14.97 23.97
N ALA A 66 42.82 15.11 23.03
CA ALA A 66 43.13 16.39 22.37
C ALA A 66 41.89 17.08 21.75
N TRP A 67 40.89 16.31 21.31
CA TRP A 67 39.61 16.82 20.81
C TRP A 67 38.77 17.51 21.90
N LYS A 68 38.78 17.03 23.15
CA LYS A 68 38.07 17.69 24.27
C LYS A 68 38.69 19.05 24.59
N ARG A 69 40.02 19.16 24.51
CA ARG A 69 40.73 20.43 24.71
C ARG A 69 40.41 21.46 23.61
N ARG A 70 40.35 21.03 22.34
CA ARG A 70 39.94 21.90 21.20
C ARG A 70 38.48 22.35 21.26
N ILE A 71 37.59 21.50 21.77
CA ILE A 71 36.19 21.90 22.00
C ILE A 71 36.09 22.92 23.15
N HIS A 72 36.92 22.78 24.19
CA HIS A 72 36.94 23.73 25.31
C HIS A 72 37.50 25.11 24.91
N SER A 73 38.41 25.20 23.93
CA SER A 73 38.90 26.48 23.40
C SER A 73 37.84 27.25 22.59
N LEU A 74 36.73 26.61 22.19
CA LEU A 74 35.57 27.29 21.61
C LEU A 74 34.85 28.18 22.63
N CYS A 75 34.97 27.88 23.93
CA CYS A 75 34.42 28.72 25.00
C CYS A 75 35.01 30.14 24.98
N HIS A 76 36.31 30.26 24.67
CA HIS A 76 37.02 31.53 24.63
C HIS A 76 36.95 32.21 23.26
N SER A 77 37.00 31.44 22.17
CA SER A 77 37.01 32.01 20.81
C SER A 77 35.61 32.33 20.26
N HIS A 78 34.58 31.56 20.63
CA HIS A 78 33.23 31.68 20.07
C HIS A 78 32.14 31.41 21.13
N PRO A 79 31.87 32.35 22.05
CA PRO A 79 30.99 32.13 23.21
C PRO A 79 29.53 31.87 22.84
N LYS A 80 29.07 32.29 21.65
CA LYS A 80 27.72 31.96 21.14
C LYS A 80 27.64 30.49 20.69
N LEU A 81 28.65 30.01 19.95
CA LEU A 81 28.72 28.61 19.51
C LEU A 81 28.89 27.65 20.69
N TRP A 82 29.68 28.05 21.70
CA TRP A 82 29.81 27.28 22.93
C TRP A 82 28.49 27.15 23.69
N ARG A 83 27.72 28.25 23.82
CA ARG A 83 26.37 28.21 24.41
C ARG A 83 25.42 27.31 23.63
N ALA A 84 25.44 27.38 22.29
CA ALA A 84 24.65 26.50 21.45
C ALA A 84 25.05 25.03 21.62
N TYR A 85 26.34 24.72 21.68
CA TYR A 85 26.85 23.37 21.93
C TYR A 85 26.41 22.83 23.30
N MET A 86 26.52 23.61 24.37
CA MET A 86 26.02 23.23 25.69
C MET A 86 24.49 23.02 25.68
N TRP A 87 23.77 23.87 24.94
CA TRP A 87 22.34 23.70 24.72
C TRP A 87 22.01 22.55 23.76
N LEU A 88 22.91 22.00 22.95
CA LEU A 88 22.62 20.79 22.18
C LEU A 88 22.96 19.53 22.97
N ARG A 89 24.06 19.56 23.73
CA ARG A 89 24.60 18.42 24.48
C ARG A 89 23.58 17.80 25.45
N GLY A 90 22.89 18.64 26.20
CA GLY A 90 21.99 18.19 27.26
C GLY A 90 22.37 18.82 28.61
N PRO A 91 21.53 18.64 29.63
CA PRO A 91 21.97 18.78 31.02
C PRO A 91 23.08 17.75 31.34
N ASP A 92 23.99 18.11 32.25
CA ASP A 92 25.05 17.25 32.78
C ASP A 92 24.99 17.29 34.32
N PRO A 93 24.56 16.21 35.01
CA PRO A 93 24.21 14.91 34.47
C PRO A 93 22.87 14.90 33.67
N PRO A 94 22.68 13.94 32.74
CA PRO A 94 21.43 13.79 32.00
C PRO A 94 20.20 13.64 32.91
N THR A 95 19.06 14.15 32.47
CA THR A 95 17.81 14.05 33.23
C THR A 95 17.12 12.70 32.97
N PRO A 96 16.81 11.90 34.01
CA PRO A 96 16.08 10.66 33.82
C PRO A 96 14.64 10.97 33.43
N ILE A 97 14.25 10.55 32.22
CA ILE A 97 12.87 10.67 31.74
C ILE A 97 12.20 9.33 31.98
N HIS A 98 11.13 9.30 32.76
CA HIS A 98 10.29 8.12 32.94
C HIS A 98 8.80 8.52 32.97
N PRO A 99 7.90 7.71 32.39
CA PRO A 99 6.48 7.94 32.51
C PRO A 99 6.04 7.67 33.95
N THR A 100 5.30 8.61 34.54
CA THR A 100 4.64 8.46 35.85
C THR A 100 3.16 8.17 35.66
N PRO A 101 2.52 7.28 36.43
CA PRO A 101 1.10 6.95 36.25
C PRO A 101 0.22 8.17 36.47
N LEU A 102 -0.39 8.68 35.41
CA LEU A 102 -1.35 9.79 35.45
C LEU A 102 -2.60 9.37 36.21
N LEU A 103 -3.05 8.14 36.02
CA LEU A 103 -4.25 7.60 36.65
C LEU A 103 -4.05 7.31 38.15
N ASP A 104 -2.83 7.06 38.62
CA ASP A 104 -2.55 6.89 40.06
C ASP A 104 -2.00 8.16 40.72
N SER A 105 -1.34 9.05 39.98
CA SER A 105 -0.74 10.26 40.55
C SER A 105 -0.67 11.39 39.53
N MET A 106 -1.74 12.17 39.43
CA MET A 106 -1.74 13.41 38.66
C MET A 106 -1.35 14.59 39.55
N ARG A 107 -0.27 15.29 39.19
CA ARG A 107 0.12 16.55 39.84
C ARG A 107 -0.45 17.70 39.04
N LEU A 108 -1.48 18.36 39.56
CA LEU A 108 -2.05 19.57 38.99
C LEU A 108 -1.43 20.78 39.68
N ARG A 109 -0.74 21.61 38.90
CA ARG A 109 -0.15 22.85 39.39
C ARG A 109 -0.92 24.04 38.82
N TRP A 110 -1.62 24.77 39.69
CA TRP A 110 -2.40 25.95 39.32
C TRP A 110 -2.15 27.09 40.31
N ARG A 111 -1.83 28.29 39.80
CA ARG A 111 -1.54 29.50 40.61
C ARG A 111 -0.60 29.24 41.81
N GLY A 112 0.48 28.52 41.59
CA GLY A 112 1.49 28.21 42.62
C GLY A 112 1.11 27.10 43.60
N HIS A 113 -0.14 26.62 43.61
CA HIS A 113 -0.57 25.48 44.42
C HIS A 113 -0.38 24.18 43.64
N THR A 114 0.17 23.16 44.31
CA THR A 114 0.27 21.80 43.77
C THR A 114 -0.76 20.93 44.47
N THR A 115 -1.73 20.43 43.70
CA THR A 115 -2.72 19.47 44.17
C THR A 115 -2.39 18.10 43.61
N HIS A 116 -2.39 17.10 44.49
CA HIS A 116 -2.16 15.70 44.13
C HIS A 116 -3.51 15.01 44.04
N VAL A 117 -3.86 14.53 42.85
CA VAL A 117 -5.07 13.73 42.62
C VAL A 117 -4.61 12.30 42.32
N SER A 118 -5.05 11.35 43.15
CA SER A 118 -4.81 9.92 42.95
C SER A 118 -6.15 9.24 42.72
N LEU A 119 -6.38 8.74 41.50
CA LEU A 119 -7.58 7.94 41.23
C LEU A 119 -7.36 6.46 41.58
N GLY A 120 -6.08 6.03 41.69
CA GLY A 120 -5.70 4.67 42.07
C GLY A 120 -6.15 3.58 41.09
N LEU A 121 -6.56 3.97 39.87
CA LEU A 121 -7.17 3.07 38.89
C LEU A 121 -6.18 2.03 38.37
N GLU A 122 -4.92 2.38 38.17
CA GLU A 122 -3.89 1.43 37.70
C GLU A 122 -3.59 0.44 38.82
N SER A 123 -3.34 0.94 40.04
CA SER A 123 -3.15 0.11 41.22
C SER A 123 -4.31 -0.85 41.50
N TRP A 124 -5.56 -0.38 41.34
CA TRP A 124 -6.75 -1.22 41.45
C TRP A 124 -6.78 -2.29 40.35
N TRP A 125 -6.55 -1.91 39.10
CA TRP A 125 -6.55 -2.83 37.96
C TRP A 125 -5.45 -3.88 38.06
N LEU A 126 -4.26 -3.50 38.53
CA LEU A 126 -3.13 -4.40 38.78
C LEU A 126 -3.51 -5.52 39.75
N LYS A 127 -4.25 -5.20 40.83
CA LYS A 127 -4.74 -6.18 41.80
C LYS A 127 -5.82 -7.08 41.21
N LEU A 128 -6.79 -6.48 40.52
CA LEU A 128 -7.91 -7.20 39.90
C LEU A 128 -7.44 -8.23 38.87
N SER A 129 -6.50 -7.86 38.00
CA SER A 129 -6.01 -8.71 36.92
C SER A 129 -4.89 -9.68 37.33
N HIS A 130 -4.33 -9.55 38.54
CA HIS A 130 -3.22 -10.39 39.02
C HIS A 130 -3.48 -11.90 38.89
N PRO A 131 -4.67 -12.44 39.22
CA PRO A 131 -4.95 -13.88 39.10
C PRO A 131 -4.83 -14.42 37.68
N LEU A 132 -4.99 -13.56 36.66
CA LEU A 132 -4.98 -13.94 35.24
C LEU A 132 -3.56 -13.99 34.64
N ARG A 133 -2.52 -13.55 35.37
CA ARG A 133 -1.11 -13.55 34.93
C ARG A 133 -0.45 -14.95 34.93
N ARG A 134 -1.23 -16.02 35.14
CA ARG A 134 -0.67 -17.39 35.18
C ARG A 134 -0.21 -17.80 33.77
N ARG A 135 1.01 -18.33 33.65
CA ARG A 135 1.62 -18.71 32.35
C ARG A 135 0.76 -19.69 31.54
N TRP A 136 0.06 -20.62 32.19
CA TRP A 136 -0.81 -21.57 31.49
C TRP A 136 -2.05 -20.91 30.85
N ILE A 137 -2.58 -19.83 31.45
CA ILE A 137 -3.69 -19.05 30.87
C ILE A 137 -3.22 -18.37 29.59
N LEU A 138 -1.99 -17.84 29.58
CA LEU A 138 -1.39 -17.26 28.38
C LEU A 138 -1.24 -18.30 27.26
N VAL A 139 -0.74 -19.50 27.58
CA VAL A 139 -0.60 -20.59 26.60
C VAL A 139 -1.96 -21.01 26.04
N LEU A 140 -2.97 -21.19 26.91
CA LEU A 140 -4.34 -21.50 26.49
C LEU A 140 -4.92 -20.38 25.61
N PHE A 141 -4.72 -19.13 26.00
CA PHE A 141 -5.15 -17.97 25.22
C PHE A 141 -4.51 -17.92 23.84
N CYS A 142 -3.20 -18.18 23.73
CA CYS A 142 -2.50 -18.26 22.45
C CYS A 142 -3.06 -19.39 21.58
N ALA A 143 -3.36 -20.55 22.15
CA ALA A 143 -3.97 -21.66 21.40
C ALA A 143 -5.37 -21.29 20.88
N VAL A 144 -6.23 -20.74 21.73
CA VAL A 144 -7.57 -20.25 21.35
C VAL A 144 -7.48 -19.16 20.28
N TYR A 145 -6.50 -18.24 20.41
CA TYR A 145 -6.25 -17.18 19.43
C TYR A 145 -5.91 -17.75 18.05
N ILE A 146 -4.93 -18.66 17.98
CA ILE A 146 -4.50 -19.27 16.73
C ILE A 146 -5.64 -20.04 16.07
N ILE A 147 -6.40 -20.80 16.85
CA ILE A 147 -7.58 -21.53 16.37
C ILE A 147 -8.62 -20.55 15.81
N GLY A 148 -8.95 -19.48 16.55
CA GLY A 148 -9.91 -18.47 16.12
C GLY A 148 -9.50 -17.78 14.81
N VAL A 149 -8.25 -17.34 14.71
CA VAL A 149 -7.72 -16.74 13.46
C VAL A 149 -7.76 -17.74 12.30
N ALA A 150 -7.41 -19.00 12.52
CA ALA A 150 -7.45 -20.03 11.50
C ALA A 150 -8.88 -20.25 10.97
N PHE A 151 -9.88 -20.30 11.85
CA PHE A 151 -11.28 -20.43 11.44
C PHE A 151 -11.79 -19.20 10.66
N ILE A 152 -11.48 -17.99 11.13
CA ILE A 152 -11.87 -16.76 10.44
C ILE A 152 -11.17 -16.69 9.06
N SER A 153 -9.88 -17.01 8.98
CA SER A 153 -9.11 -17.04 7.73
C SER A 153 -9.66 -18.08 6.76
N ARG A 154 -9.95 -19.29 7.24
CA ARG A 154 -10.58 -20.34 6.44
C ARG A 154 -11.91 -19.87 5.85
N SER A 155 -12.78 -19.29 6.68
CA SER A 155 -14.07 -18.79 6.23
C SER A 155 -13.95 -17.57 5.31
N ASN A 156 -12.94 -16.72 5.51
CA ASN A 156 -12.74 -15.52 4.71
C ASN A 156 -12.21 -15.85 3.31
N SER A 157 -11.28 -16.79 3.18
CA SER A 157 -10.49 -16.92 1.96
C SER A 157 -10.40 -18.33 1.37
N PHE A 158 -10.67 -19.39 2.14
CA PHE A 158 -10.35 -20.77 1.73
C PHE A 158 -11.56 -21.71 1.59
N LEU A 159 -12.79 -21.22 1.82
CA LEU A 159 -14.03 -21.97 1.53
C LEU A 159 -14.55 -21.71 0.11
N THR A 160 -14.19 -20.58 -0.49
CA THR A 160 -14.51 -20.25 -1.88
C THR A 160 -13.38 -20.75 -2.78
N PRO A 161 -13.64 -21.27 -3.99
CA PRO A 161 -12.59 -21.67 -4.92
C PRO A 161 -11.65 -20.51 -5.24
N ALA A 162 -10.34 -20.80 -5.31
CA ALA A 162 -9.33 -19.76 -5.50
C ALA A 162 -9.51 -18.98 -6.81
N GLN A 163 -9.89 -19.67 -7.89
CA GLN A 163 -10.13 -19.07 -9.20
C GLN A 163 -11.32 -18.11 -9.26
N SER A 164 -12.21 -18.14 -8.27
CA SER A 164 -13.35 -17.22 -8.20
C SER A 164 -12.98 -15.90 -7.50
N PHE A 165 -11.86 -15.82 -6.79
CA PHE A 165 -11.46 -14.55 -6.20
C PHE A 165 -10.95 -13.61 -7.28
N ILE A 166 -11.50 -12.39 -7.28
CA ILE A 166 -11.08 -11.33 -8.17
C ILE A 166 -10.73 -10.09 -7.36
N ASP A 167 -9.80 -9.29 -7.87
CA ASP A 167 -9.46 -8.00 -7.30
C ASP A 167 -10.52 -6.95 -7.67
N CYS A 168 -10.54 -5.86 -6.90
CA CYS A 168 -11.47 -4.74 -7.13
C CYS A 168 -11.30 -4.07 -8.50
N THR A 169 -10.15 -4.26 -9.17
CA THR A 169 -9.82 -3.71 -10.49
C THR A 169 -9.89 -4.73 -11.62
N SER A 170 -10.35 -5.96 -11.33
CA SER A 170 -10.43 -7.02 -12.34
C SER A 170 -11.40 -6.65 -13.45
N THR A 171 -10.98 -6.91 -14.69
CA THR A 171 -11.67 -6.48 -15.90
C THR A 171 -11.41 -7.46 -17.05
N TYR A 172 -12.23 -7.41 -18.10
CA TYR A 172 -12.08 -8.21 -19.33
C TYR A 172 -11.35 -7.45 -20.44
N TRP A 173 -11.06 -6.16 -20.24
CA TRP A 173 -10.41 -5.34 -21.25
C TRP A 173 -9.35 -4.42 -20.65
N LEU A 174 -8.13 -4.51 -21.18
CA LEU A 174 -6.95 -3.80 -20.71
C LEU A 174 -6.90 -2.35 -21.19
N LYS A 175 -5.91 -1.60 -20.71
CA LYS A 175 -5.64 -0.22 -21.13
C LYS A 175 -5.16 -0.15 -22.57
N ASP A 176 -5.62 0.86 -23.30
CA ASP A 176 -5.15 1.24 -24.63
C ASP A 176 -5.07 0.04 -25.60
N ASP A 177 -3.89 -0.27 -26.12
CA ASP A 177 -3.64 -1.43 -26.98
C ASP A 177 -3.25 -2.71 -26.24
N GLY A 178 -3.44 -2.77 -24.91
CA GLY A 178 -3.12 -3.95 -24.10
C GLY A 178 -3.88 -5.22 -24.49
N CYS A 179 -5.04 -5.09 -25.15
CA CYS A 179 -5.76 -6.23 -25.73
C CYS A 179 -5.28 -6.63 -27.14
N GLY A 180 -4.31 -5.92 -27.69
CA GLY A 180 -3.73 -6.15 -29.01
C GLY A 180 -4.70 -5.87 -30.16
N LEU A 181 -4.22 -6.17 -31.37
CA LEU A 181 -4.96 -5.93 -32.61
C LEU A 181 -6.31 -6.66 -32.59
N ASN A 182 -7.39 -5.92 -32.86
CA ASN A 182 -8.78 -6.37 -32.79
C ASN A 182 -9.21 -6.96 -31.43
N GLY A 183 -8.46 -6.72 -30.35
CA GLY A 183 -8.75 -7.27 -29.02
C GLY A 183 -8.38 -8.74 -28.84
N GLN A 184 -7.59 -9.31 -29.74
CA GLN A 184 -7.26 -10.75 -29.76
C GLN A 184 -6.68 -11.28 -28.43
N SER A 185 -5.91 -10.46 -27.70
CA SER A 185 -5.31 -10.85 -26.41
C SER A 185 -6.30 -10.87 -25.25
N CYS A 186 -7.47 -10.25 -25.42
CA CYS A 186 -8.59 -10.25 -24.47
C CYS A 186 -9.75 -11.16 -24.92
N SER A 187 -9.49 -12.02 -25.91
CA SER A 187 -10.42 -13.08 -26.30
C SER A 187 -10.45 -14.19 -25.22
N PRO A 188 -11.54 -14.96 -25.12
CA PRO A 188 -12.74 -14.95 -25.95
C PRO A 188 -13.76 -13.87 -25.52
N PHE A 189 -14.51 -13.33 -26.49
CA PHE A 189 -15.54 -12.30 -26.23
C PHE A 189 -16.88 -12.88 -25.77
N THR A 190 -17.04 -14.19 -25.89
CA THR A 190 -18.12 -14.99 -25.35
C THR A 190 -17.50 -16.19 -24.65
N ALA A 191 -17.91 -16.48 -23.43
CA ALA A 191 -17.34 -17.53 -22.61
C ALA A 191 -18.44 -18.18 -21.77
N PRO A 192 -18.19 -19.37 -21.21
CA PRO A 192 -19.04 -19.92 -20.15
C PRO A 192 -19.21 -18.93 -19.00
N ASP A 193 -20.30 -19.09 -18.26
CA ASP A 193 -20.58 -18.28 -17.08
C ASP A 193 -19.42 -18.34 -16.08
N PHE A 194 -19.01 -17.19 -15.57
CA PHE A 194 -17.92 -17.06 -14.63
C PHE A 194 -18.46 -16.68 -13.26
N GLU A 195 -18.22 -17.53 -12.27
CA GLU A 195 -18.55 -17.26 -10.88
C GLU A 195 -17.38 -16.57 -10.18
N PHE A 196 -17.66 -15.42 -9.61
CA PHE A 196 -16.66 -14.57 -8.98
C PHE A 196 -17.05 -14.20 -7.56
N ARG A 197 -16.03 -13.79 -6.80
CA ARG A 197 -16.13 -13.26 -5.45
C ARG A 197 -15.38 -11.93 -5.37
N CYS A 198 -16.11 -10.91 -4.98
CA CYS A 198 -15.59 -9.59 -4.71
C CYS A 198 -15.25 -9.42 -3.22
N PRO A 199 -14.08 -8.85 -2.90
CA PRO A 199 -13.80 -8.38 -1.54
C PRO A 199 -14.69 -7.19 -1.16
N GLY A 200 -14.78 -6.92 0.14
CA GLY A 200 -15.39 -5.71 0.66
C GLY A 200 -14.51 -4.48 0.42
N ASP A 201 -15.13 -3.30 0.47
CA ASP A 201 -14.51 -1.98 0.33
C ASP A 201 -13.92 -1.69 -1.06
N CYS A 202 -14.40 -2.34 -2.12
CA CYS A 202 -13.87 -2.08 -3.48
C CYS A 202 -14.11 -0.67 -4.02
N LEU A 203 -15.00 0.12 -3.41
CA LEU A 203 -15.22 1.52 -3.79
C LEU A 203 -14.13 2.46 -3.25
N SER A 204 -13.29 2.02 -2.30
CA SER A 204 -12.12 2.81 -1.87
C SER A 204 -10.97 2.74 -2.87
N VAL A 205 -11.00 1.76 -3.80
CA VAL A 205 -10.07 1.65 -4.91
C VAL A 205 -10.55 2.51 -6.07
N THR A 206 -9.73 3.46 -6.49
CA THR A 206 -10.04 4.43 -7.55
C THR A 206 -8.90 4.56 -8.54
N LEU A 207 -9.20 5.07 -9.74
CA LEU A 207 -8.21 5.39 -10.76
C LEU A 207 -7.25 6.48 -10.25
N ALA A 208 -6.00 6.13 -10.01
CA ALA A 208 -4.97 7.07 -9.58
C ALA A 208 -4.43 7.93 -10.74
N ASN A 209 -4.52 7.43 -11.97
CA ASN A 209 -4.16 8.13 -13.19
C ASN A 209 -5.41 8.24 -14.10
N PRO A 210 -5.53 9.27 -14.94
CA PRO A 210 -6.66 9.41 -15.85
C PRO A 210 -6.81 8.22 -16.79
N ARG A 211 -8.06 7.78 -16.99
CA ARG A 211 -8.46 6.73 -17.92
C ARG A 211 -9.46 7.28 -18.90
N THR A 212 -9.14 7.25 -20.18
CA THR A 212 -10.04 7.73 -21.23
C THR A 212 -10.91 6.60 -21.79
N VAL A 213 -12.21 6.89 -21.95
CA VAL A 213 -13.23 6.02 -22.54
C VAL A 213 -14.08 6.87 -23.49
N GLY A 214 -14.00 6.61 -24.79
CA GLY A 214 -14.49 7.57 -25.80
C GLY A 214 -13.94 8.99 -25.54
N VAL A 215 -14.81 9.99 -25.45
CA VAL A 215 -14.37 11.37 -25.11
C VAL A 215 -14.26 11.64 -23.61
N ALA A 216 -14.77 10.76 -22.76
CA ALA A 216 -14.78 10.95 -21.31
C ALA A 216 -13.44 10.52 -20.69
N GLN A 217 -12.99 11.24 -19.67
CA GLN A 217 -11.79 10.92 -18.92
C GLN A 217 -12.17 10.74 -17.44
N LEU A 218 -11.93 9.54 -16.90
CA LEU A 218 -12.21 9.18 -15.52
C LEU A 218 -10.93 9.27 -14.69
N VAL A 219 -11.00 9.87 -13.51
CA VAL A 219 -9.92 9.90 -12.52
C VAL A 219 -10.52 9.96 -11.13
N TYR A 220 -9.87 9.36 -10.13
CA TYR A 220 -10.33 9.29 -8.73
C TYR A 220 -11.73 8.70 -8.55
N THR A 221 -12.16 7.87 -9.48
CA THR A 221 -13.42 7.09 -9.42
C THR A 221 -13.15 5.65 -9.85
N SER A 222 -14.09 4.74 -9.57
CA SER A 222 -14.05 3.38 -10.11
C SER A 222 -14.40 3.39 -11.61
N LEU A 223 -13.74 2.55 -12.39
CA LEU A 223 -14.01 2.43 -13.83
C LEU A 223 -15.27 1.61 -14.08
N VAL A 224 -16.38 2.26 -14.40
CA VAL A 224 -17.67 1.58 -14.74
C VAL A 224 -18.30 2.27 -15.94
N VAL A 225 -18.65 1.47 -16.95
CA VAL A 225 -19.21 1.93 -18.22
C VAL A 225 -20.46 1.10 -18.54
N GLY A 226 -21.61 1.76 -18.68
CA GLY A 226 -22.91 1.12 -18.94
C GLY A 226 -23.73 0.78 -17.68
N GLY A 227 -24.58 -0.24 -17.79
CA GLY A 227 -25.47 -0.70 -16.71
C GLY A 227 -26.84 -0.01 -16.65
N GLY A 228 -27.08 1.03 -17.47
CA GLY A 228 -28.34 1.77 -17.50
C GLY A 228 -29.44 1.22 -18.41
N ASP A 229 -29.16 0.20 -19.22
CA ASP A 229 -30.17 -0.49 -20.03
C ASP A 229 -30.98 -1.50 -19.20
N SER A 230 -32.10 -1.97 -19.76
CA SER A 230 -33.00 -2.93 -19.10
C SER A 230 -32.33 -4.22 -18.61
N ASN A 231 -31.25 -4.66 -19.26
CA ASN A 231 -30.53 -5.88 -18.91
C ASN A 231 -29.23 -5.61 -18.14
N GLN A 232 -28.97 -4.35 -17.72
CA GLN A 232 -27.77 -3.92 -17.00
C GLN A 232 -26.47 -4.43 -17.65
N THR A 233 -26.28 -4.06 -18.91
CA THR A 233 -25.14 -4.44 -19.73
C THR A 233 -23.94 -3.53 -19.46
N TYR A 234 -22.84 -4.12 -19.01
CA TYR A 234 -21.59 -3.43 -18.73
C TYR A 234 -20.56 -3.65 -19.83
N ARG A 235 -19.77 -2.62 -20.13
CA ARG A 235 -18.65 -2.74 -21.08
C ARG A 235 -17.51 -3.53 -20.46
N GLY A 236 -16.80 -4.31 -21.28
CA GLY A 236 -15.76 -5.24 -20.85
C GLY A 236 -14.58 -4.63 -20.10
N ASP A 237 -14.34 -3.33 -20.19
CA ASP A 237 -13.30 -2.62 -19.42
C ASP A 237 -13.77 -2.18 -18.02
N SER A 238 -15.07 -2.27 -17.72
CA SER A 238 -15.61 -1.99 -16.39
C SER A 238 -14.99 -2.91 -15.34
N TRP A 239 -14.62 -2.35 -14.19
CA TRP A 239 -14.20 -3.14 -13.05
C TRP A 239 -15.40 -3.95 -12.53
N ILE A 240 -15.22 -5.27 -12.47
CA ILE A 240 -16.31 -6.22 -12.21
C ILE A 240 -16.95 -5.96 -10.83
N CYS A 241 -16.15 -5.71 -9.79
CA CYS A 241 -16.67 -5.52 -8.44
C CYS A 241 -17.46 -4.22 -8.24
N PRO A 242 -16.97 -3.05 -8.66
CA PRO A 242 -17.78 -1.83 -8.69
C PRO A 242 -19.06 -1.96 -9.53
N ALA A 243 -19.00 -2.62 -10.70
CA ALA A 243 -20.19 -2.90 -11.51
C ALA A 243 -21.18 -3.82 -10.76
N ALA A 244 -20.69 -4.86 -10.09
CA ALA A 244 -21.51 -5.77 -9.29
C ALA A 244 -22.17 -5.06 -8.10
N ILE A 245 -21.47 -4.08 -7.49
CA ILE A 245 -22.05 -3.23 -6.44
C ILE A 245 -23.16 -2.35 -7.03
N GLN A 246 -22.92 -1.70 -8.18
CA GLN A 246 -23.91 -0.87 -8.85
C GLN A 246 -25.18 -1.67 -9.20
N ALA A 247 -25.01 -2.90 -9.71
CA ALA A 247 -26.09 -3.83 -10.05
C ALA A 247 -26.79 -4.44 -8.82
N GLY A 248 -26.28 -4.23 -7.60
CA GLY A 248 -26.83 -4.80 -6.36
C GLY A 248 -26.49 -6.28 -6.11
N VAL A 249 -25.56 -6.84 -6.88
CA VAL A 249 -25.07 -8.23 -6.74
C VAL A 249 -24.11 -8.37 -5.56
N ALA A 250 -23.31 -7.34 -5.29
CA ALA A 250 -22.34 -7.31 -4.19
C ALA A 250 -22.55 -6.10 -3.27
N SER A 251 -22.18 -6.23 -2.00
CA SER A 251 -22.22 -5.13 -1.03
C SER A 251 -20.92 -4.33 -1.08
N ALA A 252 -21.02 -3.00 -1.05
CA ALA A 252 -19.85 -2.13 -0.95
C ALA A 252 -18.98 -2.41 0.29
N SER A 253 -19.57 -2.77 1.44
CA SER A 253 -18.83 -2.98 2.68
C SER A 253 -18.46 -4.44 2.94
N LYS A 254 -19.29 -5.39 2.49
CA LYS A 254 -19.13 -6.82 2.78
C LYS A 254 -18.68 -7.65 1.58
N GLY A 255 -18.53 -7.06 0.41
CA GLY A 255 -18.29 -7.80 -0.82
C GLY A 255 -19.49 -8.68 -1.19
N GLY A 256 -19.24 -9.74 -1.95
CA GLY A 256 -20.27 -10.68 -2.37
C GLY A 256 -19.78 -11.64 -3.44
N CYS A 257 -20.59 -12.62 -3.78
CA CYS A 257 -20.37 -13.44 -4.98
C CYS A 257 -21.44 -13.14 -6.01
N GLY A 258 -21.07 -13.32 -7.27
CA GLY A 258 -21.97 -13.22 -8.39
C GLY A 258 -21.57 -14.19 -9.47
N THR A 259 -22.46 -14.32 -10.44
CA THR A 259 -22.17 -14.99 -11.70
C THR A 259 -22.32 -13.97 -12.80
N LEU A 260 -21.32 -13.89 -13.68
CA LEU A 260 -21.37 -13.03 -14.84
C LEU A 260 -21.33 -13.86 -16.12
N ARG A 261 -21.96 -13.34 -17.16
CA ARG A 261 -21.94 -13.89 -18.52
C ARG A 261 -21.43 -12.85 -19.49
N LEU A 262 -20.48 -13.25 -20.35
CA LEU A 262 -20.06 -12.44 -21.48
C LEU A 262 -21.13 -12.52 -22.59
N VAL A 263 -21.58 -11.37 -23.07
CA VAL A 263 -22.61 -11.27 -24.12
C VAL A 263 -22.06 -10.77 -25.46
N GLY A 264 -20.73 -10.62 -25.57
CA GLY A 264 -20.05 -10.26 -26.81
C GLY A 264 -20.25 -8.80 -27.20
N ASN A 265 -20.40 -8.58 -28.50
CA ASN A 265 -20.54 -7.25 -29.07
C ASN A 265 -21.83 -6.57 -28.58
N TYR A 266 -21.71 -5.34 -28.08
CA TYR A 266 -22.83 -4.51 -27.69
C TYR A 266 -22.63 -3.06 -28.14
N THR A 267 -23.73 -2.38 -28.42
CA THR A 267 -23.75 -0.99 -28.88
C THR A 267 -24.54 -0.15 -27.89
N ASP A 268 -24.07 1.07 -27.65
CA ASP A 268 -24.75 2.10 -26.85
C ASP A 268 -24.93 1.71 -25.38
N PHE A 269 -23.85 1.86 -24.62
CA PHE A 269 -23.86 1.66 -23.17
C PHE A 269 -24.45 2.88 -22.48
N LEU A 270 -25.60 2.72 -21.82
CA LEU A 270 -26.29 3.81 -21.12
C LEU A 270 -25.73 3.99 -19.70
N PRO A 271 -25.45 5.24 -19.26
CA PRO A 271 -25.01 5.51 -17.90
C PRO A 271 -26.15 5.33 -16.89
N THR A 272 -25.78 4.99 -15.66
CA THR A 272 -26.68 4.95 -14.50
C THR A 272 -25.96 5.29 -13.20
N VAL A 273 -26.74 5.57 -12.16
CA VAL A 273 -26.27 5.76 -10.78
C VAL A 273 -27.11 4.89 -9.87
N ALA A 274 -26.48 3.91 -9.23
CA ALA A 274 -27.13 3.01 -8.29
C ALA A 274 -26.15 2.54 -7.21
N HIS A 275 -26.66 2.27 -6.01
CA HIS A 275 -25.88 1.75 -4.87
C HIS A 275 -24.57 2.53 -4.56
N GLY A 276 -24.58 3.85 -4.81
CA GLY A 276 -23.43 4.71 -4.58
C GLY A 276 -22.34 4.67 -5.67
N VAL A 277 -22.60 4.02 -6.81
CA VAL A 277 -21.69 3.93 -7.95
C VAL A 277 -22.29 4.64 -9.16
N SER A 278 -21.56 5.62 -9.68
CA SER A 278 -21.88 6.30 -10.94
C SER A 278 -21.09 5.67 -12.09
N SER A 279 -21.74 5.51 -13.24
CA SER A 279 -21.15 4.96 -14.47
C SER A 279 -21.27 5.98 -15.60
N ILE A 280 -20.35 5.90 -16.56
CA ILE A 280 -20.42 6.70 -17.78
C ILE A 280 -21.08 5.91 -18.92
N GLY A 281 -21.56 6.64 -19.92
CA GLY A 281 -22.07 6.05 -21.15
C GLY A 281 -20.98 5.88 -22.20
N PHE A 282 -21.24 5.03 -23.19
CA PHE A 282 -20.39 4.87 -24.37
C PHE A 282 -21.27 4.68 -25.62
N PRO A 283 -21.51 5.74 -26.42
CA PRO A 283 -22.46 5.75 -27.53
C PRO A 283 -21.85 5.17 -28.82
N SER A 284 -21.15 4.05 -28.70
CA SER A 284 -20.49 3.35 -29.80
C SER A 284 -20.52 1.83 -29.55
N VAL A 285 -19.84 1.08 -30.41
CA VAL A 285 -19.77 -0.38 -30.44
C VAL A 285 -18.55 -0.84 -29.66
N PHE A 286 -18.70 -1.89 -28.85
CA PHE A 286 -17.57 -2.50 -28.15
C PHE A 286 -17.64 -4.03 -28.20
N PRO A 287 -16.51 -4.73 -28.47
CA PRO A 287 -16.53 -6.16 -28.78
C PRO A 287 -16.84 -7.06 -27.59
N VAL A 288 -16.66 -6.58 -26.35
CA VAL A 288 -16.87 -7.36 -25.13
C VAL A 288 -17.77 -6.62 -24.17
N SER A 289 -18.83 -7.29 -23.74
CA SER A 289 -19.72 -6.81 -22.69
C SER A 289 -20.15 -7.96 -21.81
N PHE A 290 -20.59 -7.65 -20.59
CA PHE A 290 -21.03 -8.65 -19.63
C PHE A 290 -22.28 -8.21 -18.89
N ARG A 291 -23.00 -9.20 -18.37
CA ARG A 291 -24.19 -9.04 -17.53
C ARG A 291 -24.08 -9.94 -16.31
N PHE A 292 -24.70 -9.54 -15.21
CA PHE A 292 -24.81 -10.38 -14.03
C PHE A 292 -26.06 -11.25 -14.10
N LEU A 293 -25.97 -12.45 -13.55
CA LEU A 293 -27.09 -13.39 -13.42
C LEU A 293 -27.64 -13.34 -11.98
N GLU A 294 -28.93 -13.65 -11.82
CA GLU A 294 -29.62 -13.55 -10.53
C GLU A 294 -29.15 -14.56 -9.47
N SER A 295 -28.51 -15.66 -9.89
CA SER A 295 -28.09 -16.74 -9.00
C SER A 295 -26.60 -17.05 -9.10
N SER A 296 -25.95 -17.22 -7.95
CA SER A 296 -24.61 -17.78 -7.84
C SER A 296 -24.65 -19.06 -7.00
N SER A 297 -23.88 -20.08 -7.38
CA SER A 297 -23.74 -21.30 -6.58
C SER A 297 -22.70 -21.17 -5.47
N LEU A 298 -21.94 -20.08 -5.44
CA LEU A 298 -20.89 -19.82 -4.46
C LEU A 298 -21.46 -19.49 -3.08
N GLY A 299 -20.90 -20.15 -2.06
CA GLY A 299 -21.16 -19.88 -0.65
C GLY A 299 -20.01 -19.12 0.04
N SER A 300 -20.27 -18.64 1.27
CA SER A 300 -19.27 -18.01 2.15
C SER A 300 -18.60 -16.76 1.57
N CYS A 301 -19.36 -15.92 0.89
CA CYS A 301 -18.85 -14.78 0.12
C CYS A 301 -18.69 -13.47 0.90
N THR A 302 -19.15 -13.44 2.15
CA THR A 302 -19.01 -12.27 3.02
C THR A 302 -17.55 -12.05 3.37
N ASP A 303 -17.05 -10.85 3.12
CA ASP A 303 -15.74 -10.40 3.57
C ASP A 303 -15.74 -10.25 5.10
N LEU A 304 -14.85 -10.99 5.77
CA LEU A 304 -14.77 -11.06 7.23
C LEU A 304 -13.65 -10.19 7.81
N ARG A 305 -12.98 -9.33 7.02
CA ARG A 305 -11.83 -8.54 7.50
C ARG A 305 -12.15 -7.67 8.72
N SER A 306 -13.35 -7.09 8.77
CA SER A 306 -13.77 -6.25 9.91
C SER A 306 -13.99 -7.07 11.18
N TYR A 307 -14.49 -8.31 11.04
CA TYR A 307 -14.63 -9.24 12.15
C TYR A 307 -13.25 -9.71 12.64
N ALA A 308 -12.32 -9.98 11.71
CA ALA A 308 -10.93 -10.30 12.06
C ALA A 308 -10.23 -9.15 12.80
N LEU A 309 -10.47 -7.90 12.39
CA LEU A 309 -9.97 -6.71 13.08
C LEU A 309 -10.53 -6.63 14.50
N ALA A 310 -11.86 -6.72 14.65
CA ALA A 310 -12.50 -6.69 15.97
C ALA A 310 -11.95 -7.79 16.89
N TYR A 311 -11.84 -9.02 16.37
CA TYR A 311 -11.27 -10.15 17.08
C TYR A 311 -9.82 -9.89 17.54
N ASN A 312 -8.97 -9.39 16.65
CA ASN A 312 -7.56 -9.12 16.97
C ASN A 312 -7.41 -7.94 17.94
N VAL A 313 -8.21 -6.88 17.83
CA VAL A 313 -8.22 -5.75 18.78
C VAL A 313 -8.65 -6.22 20.18
N ILE A 314 -9.68 -7.05 20.27
CA ILE A 314 -10.13 -7.62 21.54
C ILE A 314 -9.03 -8.51 22.15
N CYS A 315 -8.44 -9.40 21.35
CA CYS A 315 -7.40 -10.30 21.82
C CYS A 315 -6.14 -9.55 22.30
N THR A 316 -5.68 -8.56 21.54
CA THR A 316 -4.53 -7.73 21.94
C THR A 316 -4.85 -6.86 23.16
N SER A 317 -6.10 -6.39 23.32
CA SER A 317 -6.56 -5.73 24.54
C SER A 317 -6.53 -6.68 25.75
N ILE A 318 -7.04 -7.91 25.62
CA ILE A 318 -6.99 -8.94 26.68
C ILE A 318 -5.54 -9.23 27.08
N LEU A 319 -4.66 -9.40 26.09
CA LEU A 319 -3.23 -9.64 26.31
C LEU A 319 -2.59 -8.52 27.16
N MET A 320 -2.87 -7.25 26.82
CA MET A 320 -2.23 -6.10 27.44
C MET A 320 -2.90 -5.62 28.75
N LEU A 321 -4.21 -5.81 28.90
CA LEU A 321 -4.98 -5.41 30.10
C LEU A 321 -5.05 -6.51 31.15
N LEU A 322 -5.30 -7.76 30.74
CA LEU A 322 -5.66 -8.85 31.66
C LEU A 322 -4.47 -9.78 31.89
N LEU A 323 -3.92 -10.37 30.82
CA LEU A 323 -2.86 -11.38 30.93
C LEU A 323 -1.52 -10.79 31.33
N ARG A 324 -1.22 -9.57 30.84
CA ARG A 324 -0.04 -8.76 31.19
C ARG A 324 1.26 -9.58 31.28
N PRO A 325 1.66 -10.29 30.20
CA PRO A 325 2.93 -10.99 30.20
C PRO A 325 4.09 -9.98 30.21
N GLU A 326 5.32 -10.48 30.32
CA GLU A 326 6.50 -9.60 30.27
C GLU A 326 6.54 -8.81 28.95
N PRO A 327 7.08 -7.58 28.95
CA PRO A 327 7.11 -6.67 27.79
C PRO A 327 7.55 -7.33 26.47
N ILE A 328 8.52 -8.25 26.52
CA ILE A 328 9.02 -8.94 25.33
C ILE A 328 7.94 -9.78 24.65
N TRP A 329 7.07 -10.45 25.40
CA TRP A 329 5.97 -11.25 24.87
C TRP A 329 4.90 -10.38 24.23
N ILE A 330 4.61 -9.20 24.81
CA ILE A 330 3.68 -8.23 24.23
C ILE A 330 4.21 -7.76 22.87
N PHE A 331 5.49 -7.39 22.79
CA PHE A 331 6.11 -6.94 21.55
C PHE A 331 6.01 -8.00 20.44
N TRP A 332 6.43 -9.24 20.70
CA TRP A 332 6.36 -10.30 19.70
C TRP A 332 4.94 -10.68 19.34
N SER A 333 4.00 -10.61 20.29
CA SER A 333 2.58 -10.84 20.01
C SER A 333 2.04 -9.77 19.06
N LEU A 334 2.29 -8.48 19.31
CA LEU A 334 1.87 -7.40 18.42
C LEU A 334 2.48 -7.57 17.02
N LEU A 335 3.77 -7.93 16.93
CA LEU A 335 4.43 -8.21 15.67
C LEU A 335 3.73 -9.34 14.90
N CYS A 336 3.50 -10.48 15.54
CA CYS A 336 2.88 -11.65 14.90
C CYS A 336 1.42 -11.38 14.51
N VAL A 337 0.63 -10.82 15.43
CA VAL A 337 -0.78 -10.49 15.20
C VAL A 337 -0.90 -9.47 14.06
N GLY A 338 -0.10 -8.41 14.06
CA GLY A 338 -0.11 -7.39 13.01
C GLY A 338 0.24 -7.98 11.65
N PHE A 339 1.36 -8.70 11.56
CA PHE A 339 1.82 -9.32 10.30
C PHE A 339 0.76 -10.24 9.70
N TRP A 340 0.28 -11.22 10.46
CA TRP A 340 -0.70 -12.18 9.96
C TRP A 340 -2.08 -11.57 9.74
N HIS A 341 -2.45 -10.52 10.46
CA HIS A 341 -3.68 -9.80 10.17
C HIS A 341 -3.65 -9.16 8.78
N ILE A 342 -2.53 -8.55 8.41
CA ILE A 342 -2.35 -7.93 7.09
C ILE A 342 -2.35 -8.99 6.01
N THR A 343 -1.51 -10.02 6.17
CA THR A 343 -1.35 -11.10 5.19
C THR A 343 -2.63 -11.87 4.94
N LEU A 344 -3.50 -12.06 5.95
CA LEU A 344 -4.68 -12.92 5.82
C LEU A 344 -5.99 -12.15 5.57
N PHE A 345 -6.07 -10.86 5.95
CA PHE A 345 -7.34 -10.14 5.99
C PHE A 345 -7.29 -8.71 5.45
N SER A 346 -6.49 -7.82 6.05
CA SER A 346 -6.70 -6.37 5.81
C SER A 346 -6.18 -5.90 4.46
N ASP A 347 -5.02 -6.40 4.02
CA ASP A 347 -4.41 -6.06 2.74
C ASP A 347 -3.49 -7.20 2.28
N PRO A 348 -4.05 -8.37 1.93
CA PRO A 348 -3.26 -9.50 1.46
C PRO A 348 -2.61 -9.17 0.12
N ARG A 349 -1.51 -9.86 -0.22
CA ARG A 349 -0.83 -9.69 -1.52
C ARG A 349 -1.71 -10.13 -2.68
N SER A 350 -2.50 -11.16 -2.45
CA SER A 350 -3.41 -11.75 -3.42
C SER A 350 -4.68 -12.19 -2.74
N ALA A 351 -5.76 -12.31 -3.51
CA ALA A 351 -7.02 -12.88 -3.07
C ALA A 351 -7.26 -14.19 -3.86
N PRO A 352 -7.33 -15.37 -3.20
CA PRO A 352 -7.11 -15.60 -1.78
C PRO A 352 -5.61 -15.46 -1.41
N PRO A 353 -5.27 -15.26 -0.12
CA PRO A 353 -3.89 -15.08 0.30
C PRO A 353 -3.00 -16.30 0.04
N ILE A 354 -1.85 -16.07 -0.58
CA ILE A 354 -0.81 -17.08 -0.79
C ILE A 354 0.04 -17.20 0.50
N LEU A 355 -0.09 -18.32 1.20
CA LEU A 355 0.59 -18.53 2.49
C LEU A 355 2.11 -18.66 2.35
N SER A 356 2.62 -19.19 1.24
CA SER A 356 4.07 -19.31 1.00
C SER A 356 4.78 -17.96 1.03
N ASP A 357 4.17 -16.94 0.43
CA ASP A 357 4.72 -15.58 0.38
C ASP A 357 4.73 -14.94 1.76
N GLY A 358 3.65 -15.18 2.52
CA GLY A 358 3.53 -14.80 3.93
C GLY A 358 4.67 -15.39 4.77
N PHE A 359 4.87 -16.70 4.72
CA PHE A 359 5.94 -17.38 5.46
C PHE A 359 7.35 -16.96 5.00
N GLY A 360 7.56 -16.78 3.69
CA GLY A 360 8.83 -16.33 3.13
C GLY A 360 9.23 -14.93 3.62
N THR A 361 8.26 -14.03 3.78
CA THR A 361 8.50 -12.66 4.25
C THR A 361 8.53 -12.54 5.77
N PHE A 362 7.84 -13.43 6.48
CA PHE A 362 7.71 -13.36 7.93
C PHE A 362 9.05 -13.48 8.65
N LEU A 363 9.94 -14.37 8.19
CA LEU A 363 11.23 -14.58 8.84
C LEU A 363 12.15 -13.34 8.80
N PRO A 364 12.37 -12.68 7.65
CA PRO A 364 13.06 -11.38 7.62
C PRO A 364 12.35 -10.31 8.45
N ALA A 365 11.01 -10.30 8.49
CA ALA A 365 10.26 -9.37 9.35
C ALA A 365 10.53 -9.60 10.85
N LEU A 366 10.67 -10.85 11.29
CA LEU A 366 11.10 -11.19 12.66
C LEU A 366 12.52 -10.68 12.95
N PHE A 367 13.45 -10.78 12.00
CA PHE A 367 14.81 -10.26 12.17
C PHE A 367 14.83 -8.74 12.37
N VAL A 368 14.05 -7.99 11.57
CA VAL A 368 13.89 -6.54 11.78
C VAL A 368 13.17 -6.26 13.11
N GLY A 369 12.18 -7.07 13.48
CA GLY A 369 11.54 -7.03 14.79
C GLY A 369 12.53 -7.17 15.94
N TYR A 370 13.49 -8.09 15.84
CA TYR A 370 14.58 -8.20 16.81
C TYR A 370 15.42 -6.91 16.86
N ALA A 371 15.73 -6.29 15.73
CA ALA A 371 16.43 -5.00 15.70
C ALA A 371 15.62 -3.89 16.39
N PHE A 372 14.30 -3.82 16.18
CA PHE A 372 13.40 -2.88 16.86
C PHE A 372 13.36 -3.09 18.38
N TRP A 373 13.33 -4.36 18.81
CA TRP A 373 13.43 -4.71 20.23
C TRP A 373 14.74 -4.18 20.84
N ARG A 374 15.87 -4.47 20.19
CA ARG A 374 17.21 -4.13 20.69
C ARG A 374 17.50 -2.64 20.69
N SER A 375 16.99 -1.91 19.69
CA SER A 375 17.29 -0.49 19.49
C SER A 375 16.32 0.45 20.21
N ALA A 376 15.06 0.07 20.41
CA ALA A 376 14.03 0.99 20.91
C ALA A 376 13.11 0.38 21.97
N TRP A 377 12.41 -0.72 21.67
CA TRP A 377 11.29 -1.18 22.49
C TRP A 377 11.70 -1.65 23.89
N ARG A 378 12.87 -2.29 24.03
CA ARG A 378 13.38 -2.76 25.33
C ARG A 378 13.59 -1.64 26.36
N PHE A 379 13.72 -0.39 25.91
CA PHE A 379 13.94 0.76 26.77
C PHE A 379 12.64 1.45 27.20
N THR A 380 11.61 1.39 26.36
CA THR A 380 10.34 2.11 26.54
C THR A 380 9.25 1.23 27.12
N LEU A 381 8.92 0.10 26.48
CA LEU A 381 7.76 -0.73 26.86
C LEU A 381 7.80 -1.23 28.32
N PRO A 382 8.95 -1.67 28.88
CA PRO A 382 9.00 -2.10 30.28
C PRO A 382 8.64 -0.99 31.28
N LYS A 383 8.83 0.28 30.94
CA LYS A 383 8.49 1.41 31.82
C LYS A 383 6.97 1.63 31.96
N PHE A 384 6.16 0.92 31.17
CA PHE A 384 4.70 0.92 31.25
C PHE A 384 4.12 -0.33 31.93
N GLU A 385 4.94 -1.23 32.49
CA GLU A 385 4.43 -2.48 33.11
C GLU A 385 3.50 -2.23 34.31
N GLY A 386 3.78 -1.19 35.09
CA GLY A 386 2.94 -0.76 36.22
C GLY A 386 1.71 0.07 35.82
N MET A 387 1.46 0.29 34.52
CA MET A 387 0.40 1.16 34.02
C MET A 387 -0.38 0.48 32.88
N PRO A 388 -1.08 -0.64 33.15
CA PRO A 388 -1.76 -1.42 32.10
C PRO A 388 -2.79 -0.63 31.30
N LEU A 389 -3.56 0.27 31.92
CA LEU A 389 -4.58 1.05 31.23
C LEU A 389 -3.93 2.08 30.29
N GLU A 390 -2.97 2.86 30.79
CA GLU A 390 -2.22 3.79 29.95
C GLU A 390 -1.43 3.08 28.85
N ARG A 391 -0.83 1.91 29.14
CA ARG A 391 -0.10 1.14 28.15
C ARG A 391 -0.98 0.78 26.95
N VAL A 392 -2.23 0.39 27.18
CA VAL A 392 -3.16 0.10 26.08
C VAL A 392 -3.53 1.34 25.30
N VAL A 393 -3.80 2.46 25.97
CA VAL A 393 -4.11 3.73 25.29
C VAL A 393 -2.94 4.17 24.39
N TRP A 394 -1.71 4.13 24.91
CA TRP A 394 -0.55 4.66 24.20
C TRP A 394 0.03 3.72 23.13
N TYR A 395 -0.19 2.41 23.23
CA TYR A 395 0.32 1.45 22.25
C TYR A 395 -0.76 0.93 21.29
N LEU A 396 -1.95 0.58 21.77
CA LEU A 396 -2.85 -0.25 20.97
C LEU A 396 -3.50 0.52 19.82
N ALA A 397 -4.06 1.70 20.09
CA ALA A 397 -4.68 2.51 19.05
C ALA A 397 -3.65 2.98 17.99
N PRO A 398 -2.46 3.50 18.35
CA PRO A 398 -1.45 3.85 17.36
C PRO A 398 -0.90 2.64 16.60
N PHE A 399 -0.78 1.47 17.24
CA PHE A 399 -0.39 0.23 16.55
C PHE A 399 -1.38 -0.14 15.45
N TRP A 400 -2.67 -0.21 15.75
CA TRP A 400 -3.69 -0.54 14.76
C TRP A 400 -3.83 0.54 13.68
N ALA A 401 -3.64 1.82 14.03
CA ALA A 401 -3.52 2.89 13.06
C ALA A 401 -2.36 2.66 12.08
N GLY A 402 -1.19 2.23 12.58
CA GLY A 402 -0.07 1.85 11.72
C GLY A 402 -0.33 0.60 10.87
N VAL A 403 -1.00 -0.42 11.42
CA VAL A 403 -1.38 -1.64 10.67
C VAL A 403 -2.32 -1.30 9.50
N TYR A 404 -3.20 -0.30 9.68
CA TYR A 404 -4.12 0.22 8.67
C TYR A 404 -3.61 1.50 8.00
N PHE A 405 -2.28 1.65 7.88
CA PHE A 405 -1.68 2.86 7.31
C PHE A 405 -2.23 3.20 5.91
N ASN A 406 -2.42 2.19 5.05
CA ASN A 406 -3.04 2.34 3.72
C ASN A 406 -4.45 2.97 3.77
N VAL A 407 -5.28 2.57 4.74
CA VAL A 407 -6.64 3.10 4.88
C VAL A 407 -6.62 4.53 5.43
N LEU A 408 -5.67 4.85 6.30
CA LEU A 408 -5.47 6.23 6.78
C LEU A 408 -5.03 7.14 5.64
N THR A 409 -4.05 6.71 4.83
CA THR A 409 -3.52 7.52 3.73
C THR A 409 -4.49 7.63 2.55
N ALA A 410 -5.30 6.60 2.27
CA ALA A 410 -6.31 6.65 1.21
C ALA A 410 -7.36 7.76 1.44
N LYS A 411 -7.63 8.10 2.71
CA LYS A 411 -8.57 9.16 3.09
C LYS A 411 -7.93 10.55 3.12
N THR A 412 -6.61 10.64 3.10
CA THR A 412 -5.91 11.90 2.97
C THR A 412 -5.71 12.22 1.49
N PRO A 413 -6.10 13.42 1.00
CA PRO A 413 -5.94 13.80 -0.40
C PRO A 413 -4.49 14.14 -0.78
N ILE A 414 -3.53 13.31 -0.35
CA ILE A 414 -2.08 13.42 -0.57
C ILE A 414 -1.57 11.98 -0.76
N ASP A 415 -1.27 11.59 -2.00
CA ASP A 415 -0.79 10.23 -2.30
C ASP A 415 0.72 10.24 -2.58
N ARG A 416 1.16 11.06 -3.54
CA ARG A 416 2.53 11.07 -4.08
C ARG A 416 3.27 12.39 -3.84
N LEU A 417 2.61 13.38 -3.24
CA LEU A 417 3.14 14.75 -3.04
C LEU A 417 3.57 15.39 -4.38
N VAL A 418 2.85 15.09 -5.46
CA VAL A 418 3.04 15.75 -6.77
C VAL A 418 2.09 16.94 -6.92
N ALA A 419 2.38 17.84 -7.87
CA ALA A 419 1.58 19.04 -8.07
C ALA A 419 0.08 18.74 -8.28
N SER A 420 -0.25 17.71 -9.05
CA SER A 420 -1.62 17.27 -9.30
C SER A 420 -2.37 16.78 -8.05
N ASP A 421 -1.65 16.34 -7.00
CA ASP A 421 -2.29 15.94 -5.74
C ASP A 421 -2.74 17.17 -4.93
N LEU A 422 -2.02 18.29 -5.06
CA LEU A 422 -2.30 19.54 -4.34
C LEU A 422 -3.52 20.29 -4.91
N GLU A 423 -3.92 19.97 -6.14
CA GLU A 423 -5.11 20.52 -6.79
C GLU A 423 -6.42 19.91 -6.25
N ARG A 424 -6.34 18.81 -5.47
CA ARG A 424 -7.51 18.18 -4.86
C ARG A 424 -8.08 19.06 -3.75
N GLU A 425 -9.40 19.09 -3.65
CA GLU A 425 -10.08 19.78 -2.55
C GLU A 425 -9.61 19.25 -1.19
N GLY A 426 -9.16 20.15 -0.33
CA GLY A 426 -8.69 19.82 1.01
C GLY A 426 -7.26 19.25 1.11
N ALA A 427 -6.53 19.03 0.00
CA ALA A 427 -5.15 18.53 0.00
C ALA A 427 -4.19 19.41 0.80
N ILE A 428 -4.22 20.72 0.53
CA ILE A 428 -3.35 21.69 1.21
C ILE A 428 -3.65 21.72 2.72
N ALA A 429 -4.93 21.69 3.10
CA ALA A 429 -5.34 21.70 4.51
C ALA A 429 -4.86 20.43 5.25
N ALA A 430 -5.06 19.25 4.64
CA ALA A 430 -4.57 17.99 5.19
C ALA A 430 -3.04 18.00 5.33
N LEU A 431 -2.32 18.54 4.35
CA LEU A 431 -0.85 18.61 4.35
C LEU A 431 -0.34 19.46 5.52
N VAL A 432 -0.93 20.63 5.72
CA VAL A 432 -0.58 21.55 6.81
C VAL A 432 -0.83 20.89 8.17
N VAL A 433 -1.97 20.23 8.35
CA VAL A 433 -2.29 19.55 9.62
C VAL A 433 -1.30 18.43 9.91
N VAL A 434 -1.02 17.55 8.93
CA VAL A 434 -0.04 16.47 9.08
C VAL A 434 1.35 17.03 9.37
N ALA A 435 1.77 18.08 8.66
CA ALA A 435 3.06 18.72 8.86
C ALA A 435 3.21 19.30 10.28
N ILE A 436 2.16 19.94 10.82
CA ILE A 436 2.16 20.47 12.19
C ILE A 436 2.28 19.34 13.21
N VAL A 437 1.51 18.25 13.05
CA VAL A 437 1.56 17.09 13.96
C VAL A 437 2.94 16.46 13.95
N VAL A 438 3.51 16.22 12.77
CA VAL A 438 4.85 15.66 12.60
C VAL A 438 5.90 16.59 13.21
N LEU A 439 5.81 17.91 12.99
CA LEU A 439 6.72 18.89 13.58
C LEU A 439 6.68 18.86 15.11
N ILE A 440 5.48 18.80 15.71
CA ILE A 440 5.32 18.69 17.18
C ILE A 440 6.00 17.42 17.70
N ILE A 441 5.83 16.29 17.02
CA ILE A 441 6.47 15.02 17.37
C ILE A 441 8.00 15.15 17.27
N ILE A 442 8.52 15.71 16.18
CA ILE A 442 9.97 15.91 15.99
C ILE A 442 10.54 16.80 17.09
N LEU A 443 9.91 17.94 17.37
CA LEU A 443 10.36 18.86 18.42
C LEU A 443 10.35 18.18 19.80
N ASN A 444 9.32 17.38 20.09
CA ASN A 444 9.26 16.60 21.32
C ASN A 444 10.39 15.56 21.40
N GLN A 445 10.61 14.79 20.34
CA GLN A 445 11.66 13.76 20.27
C GLN A 445 13.06 14.36 20.41
N VAL A 446 13.35 15.47 19.70
CA VAL A 446 14.62 16.19 19.83
C VAL A 446 14.80 16.70 21.26
N TRP A 447 13.75 17.23 21.88
CA TRP A 447 13.81 17.71 23.25
C TRP A 447 14.12 16.58 24.24
N ILE A 448 13.42 15.44 24.18
CA ILE A 448 13.70 14.31 25.09
C ILE A 448 15.08 13.69 24.84
N ILE A 449 15.53 13.61 23.59
CA ILE A 449 16.88 13.14 23.22
C ILE A 449 17.96 14.03 23.80
N ARG A 450 17.75 15.35 23.73
CA ARG A 450 18.64 16.32 24.38
C ARG A 450 18.66 16.14 25.89
N GLN A 451 17.49 16.02 26.53
CA GLN A 451 17.38 15.83 27.98
C GLN A 451 18.11 14.56 28.46
N ALA A 452 18.02 13.48 27.68
CA ALA A 452 18.76 12.24 27.92
C ALA A 452 20.28 12.33 27.62
N GLY A 453 20.79 13.45 27.14
CA GLY A 453 22.21 13.63 26.81
C GLY A 453 22.67 12.88 25.56
N MET A 454 21.74 12.41 24.72
CA MET A 454 22.00 11.51 23.58
C MET A 454 22.00 12.21 22.22
N PHE A 455 21.87 13.54 22.20
CA PHE A 455 21.72 14.31 20.96
C PHE A 455 22.84 14.07 19.95
N PHE A 456 24.11 14.24 20.35
CA PHE A 456 25.24 14.05 19.43
C PHE A 456 25.46 12.58 19.04
N TYR A 457 25.06 11.63 19.90
CA TYR A 457 25.08 10.21 19.56
C TYR A 457 24.17 9.93 18.36
N TYR A 458 22.90 10.36 18.44
CA TYR A 458 21.97 10.17 17.32
C TYR A 458 22.35 11.02 16.11
N LEU A 459 22.72 12.28 16.29
CA LEU A 459 23.13 13.15 15.19
C LEU A 459 24.23 12.50 14.34
N SER A 460 25.29 11.97 14.97
CA SER A 460 26.39 11.32 14.24
C SER A 460 25.96 10.11 13.41
N ARG A 461 25.06 9.27 13.95
CA ARG A 461 24.57 8.05 13.28
C ARG A 461 23.64 8.39 12.12
N TYR A 462 22.77 9.38 12.30
CA TYR A 462 21.84 9.81 11.26
C TYR A 462 22.53 10.65 10.19
N THR A 463 23.60 11.38 10.50
CA THR A 463 24.48 11.97 9.48
C THR A 463 25.11 10.88 8.61
N LEU A 464 25.61 9.79 9.21
CA LEU A 464 26.16 8.66 8.44
C LEU A 464 25.09 7.98 7.57
N ALA A 465 23.89 7.74 8.11
CA ALA A 465 22.78 7.22 7.34
C ALA A 465 22.38 8.15 6.18
N GLY A 466 22.38 9.46 6.41
CA GLY A 466 22.13 10.47 5.38
C GLY A 466 23.16 10.46 4.26
N ILE A 467 24.44 10.29 4.59
CA ILE A 467 25.51 10.12 3.59
C ILE A 467 25.27 8.85 2.76
N ALA A 468 24.93 7.72 3.41
CA ALA A 468 24.62 6.49 2.69
C ALA A 468 23.43 6.67 1.72
N ILE A 469 22.37 7.34 2.16
CA ILE A 469 21.23 7.66 1.29
C ILE A 469 21.64 8.58 0.15
N ALA A 470 22.46 9.61 0.39
CA ALA A 470 22.94 10.51 -0.66
C ALA A 470 23.76 9.78 -1.73
N VAL A 471 24.56 8.79 -1.34
CA VAL A 471 25.27 7.91 -2.28
C VAL A 471 24.28 7.10 -3.11
N LEU A 472 23.26 6.50 -2.49
CA LEU A 472 22.22 5.73 -3.20
C LEU A 472 21.41 6.58 -4.18
N VAL A 473 21.06 7.82 -3.79
CA VAL A 473 20.35 8.79 -4.64
C VAL A 473 21.19 9.22 -5.85
N SER A 474 22.51 9.13 -5.75
CA SER A 474 23.44 9.55 -6.81
C SER A 474 23.65 8.48 -7.89
N LEU A 475 22.98 7.32 -7.79
CA LEU A 475 23.11 6.25 -8.78
C LEU A 475 22.32 6.60 -10.06
N PRO A 476 22.96 6.56 -11.25
CA PRO A 476 22.31 6.96 -12.49
C PRO A 476 21.19 5.99 -12.89
N GLY A 477 20.10 6.52 -13.45
CA GLY A 477 18.96 5.72 -13.91
C GLY A 477 18.01 5.24 -12.80
N LEU A 478 18.33 5.52 -11.53
CA LEU A 478 17.50 5.18 -10.38
C LEU A 478 16.93 6.43 -9.71
N THR A 479 15.75 6.26 -9.14
CA THR A 479 15.01 7.28 -8.40
C THR A 479 14.77 6.77 -6.99
N PHE A 480 14.90 7.67 -6.02
CA PHE A 480 14.71 7.34 -4.62
C PHE A 480 13.22 7.32 -4.28
N ARG A 481 12.74 6.17 -3.77
CA ARG A 481 11.39 6.01 -3.26
C ARG A 481 11.43 5.56 -1.82
N LEU A 482 11.10 6.48 -0.91
CA LEU A 482 11.02 6.15 0.51
C LEU A 482 9.70 5.42 0.81
N HIS A 483 9.77 4.08 0.79
CA HIS A 483 8.69 3.26 1.31
C HIS A 483 8.49 3.49 2.82
N HIS A 484 7.24 3.53 3.26
CA HIS A 484 6.89 3.79 4.67
C HIS A 484 7.44 2.73 5.63
N TYR A 485 7.64 1.48 5.19
CA TYR A 485 8.31 0.47 6.02
C TYR A 485 9.78 0.82 6.27
N PHE A 486 10.46 1.42 5.30
CA PHE A 486 11.85 1.87 5.44
C PHE A 486 11.92 3.11 6.34
N ALA A 487 10.97 4.04 6.20
CA ALA A 487 10.82 5.16 7.11
C ALA A 487 10.61 4.68 8.56
N ALA A 488 9.81 3.63 8.77
CA ALA A 488 9.64 3.02 10.09
C ALA A 488 10.96 2.49 10.67
N ILE A 489 11.78 1.82 9.86
CA ILE A 489 13.09 1.32 10.27
C ILE A 489 14.02 2.48 10.67
N LEU A 490 14.06 3.54 9.86
CA LEU A 490 14.89 4.71 10.13
C LEU A 490 14.44 5.46 11.38
N LEU A 491 13.14 5.57 11.65
CA LEU A 491 12.63 6.39 12.76
C LEU A 491 12.57 5.63 14.09
N MET A 492 12.47 4.29 14.08
CA MET A 492 12.32 3.48 15.29
C MET A 492 13.38 3.78 16.37
N PRO A 493 14.69 3.84 16.07
CA PRO A 493 15.71 4.11 17.10
C PRO A 493 15.57 5.47 17.79
N LEU A 494 15.01 6.48 17.13
CA LEU A 494 14.80 7.82 17.74
C LEU A 494 13.81 7.78 18.90
N THR A 495 13.02 6.73 19.01
CA THR A 495 11.98 6.54 20.03
C THR A 495 12.46 5.73 21.24
N ALA A 496 13.76 5.47 21.38
CA ALA A 496 14.31 4.63 22.45
C ALA A 496 14.24 5.25 23.86
N ILE A 497 13.76 6.49 23.99
CA ILE A 497 13.66 7.19 25.28
C ILE A 497 12.26 6.96 25.85
N PRO A 498 12.13 6.49 27.11
CA PRO A 498 10.84 6.10 27.70
C PRO A 498 9.95 7.31 27.98
N SER A 499 9.19 7.72 26.97
CA SER A 499 8.16 8.75 27.04
C SER A 499 6.86 8.25 26.42
N ARG A 500 5.73 8.91 26.70
CA ARG A 500 4.43 8.59 26.08
C ARG A 500 4.43 8.81 24.57
N VAL A 501 5.05 9.88 24.11
CA VAL A 501 5.19 10.16 22.67
C VAL A 501 6.02 9.07 22.00
N SER A 502 7.09 8.62 22.65
CA SER A 502 7.89 7.50 22.16
C SER A 502 7.08 6.20 22.09
N ALA A 503 6.22 5.91 23.07
CA ALA A 503 5.32 4.75 23.04
C ALA A 503 4.37 4.79 21.84
N VAL A 504 3.70 5.94 21.62
CA VAL A 504 2.82 6.17 20.47
C VAL A 504 3.58 5.98 19.16
N CYS A 505 4.77 6.59 19.04
CA CYS A 505 5.60 6.47 17.85
C CYS A 505 6.05 5.02 17.63
N GLN A 506 6.56 4.32 18.65
CA GLN A 506 6.99 2.92 18.54
C GLN A 506 5.87 2.03 18.01
N ALA A 507 4.68 2.16 18.58
CA ALA A 507 3.54 1.36 18.22
C ALA A 507 3.08 1.63 16.78
N PHE A 508 2.95 2.91 16.41
CA PHE A 508 2.60 3.32 15.05
C PHE A 508 3.64 2.89 14.02
N LEU A 509 4.94 3.10 14.31
CA LEU A 509 6.05 2.71 13.43
C LEU A 509 6.11 1.19 13.26
N LEU A 510 5.82 0.40 14.30
CA LEU A 510 5.72 -1.06 14.18
C LEU A 510 4.58 -1.46 13.24
N GLY A 511 3.39 -0.88 13.43
CA GLY A 511 2.25 -1.15 12.54
C GLY A 511 2.55 -0.76 11.09
N MET A 512 3.12 0.43 10.86
CA MET A 512 3.49 0.94 9.53
C MET A 512 4.56 0.08 8.86
N PHE A 513 5.57 -0.39 9.61
CA PHE A 513 6.54 -1.36 9.13
C PHE A 513 5.86 -2.64 8.66
N LEU A 514 5.00 -3.22 9.50
CA LEU A 514 4.29 -4.46 9.19
C LEU A 514 3.39 -4.32 7.97
N GLN A 515 2.63 -3.21 7.86
CA GLN A 515 1.75 -2.94 6.73
C GLN A 515 2.54 -2.95 5.42
N GLY A 516 3.69 -2.27 5.38
CA GLY A 516 4.51 -2.23 4.17
C GLY A 516 5.11 -3.60 3.80
N VAL A 517 5.76 -4.29 4.74
CA VAL A 517 6.43 -5.56 4.41
C VAL A 517 5.45 -6.71 4.16
N ALA A 518 4.33 -6.77 4.87
CA ALA A 518 3.34 -7.84 4.67
C ALA A 518 2.68 -7.71 3.29
N LYS A 519 2.33 -6.50 2.84
CA LYS A 519 1.73 -6.26 1.52
C LYS A 519 2.75 -6.29 0.38
N PHE A 520 3.85 -5.55 0.48
CA PHE A 520 4.77 -5.32 -0.66
C PHE A 520 6.07 -6.12 -0.56
N GLY A 521 6.31 -6.82 0.55
CA GLY A 521 7.62 -7.41 0.82
C GLY A 521 8.67 -6.35 1.16
N PHE A 522 9.94 -6.73 1.04
CA PHE A 522 11.06 -5.81 1.25
C PHE A 522 11.42 -5.12 -0.08
N ASP A 523 10.48 -4.34 -0.60
CA ASP A 523 10.61 -3.66 -1.90
C ASP A 523 11.78 -2.65 -1.90
N SER A 524 12.42 -2.48 -3.05
CA SER A 524 13.63 -1.66 -3.20
C SER A 524 13.36 -0.18 -2.86
N ILE A 525 14.33 0.46 -2.21
CA ILE A 525 14.32 1.93 -2.01
C ILE A 525 14.73 2.70 -3.28
N LEU A 526 15.29 2.01 -4.27
CA LEU A 526 15.71 2.54 -5.55
C LEU A 526 14.87 1.89 -6.65
N GLN A 527 14.15 2.71 -7.42
CA GLN A 527 13.30 2.27 -8.52
C GLN A 527 13.63 3.05 -9.79
N THR A 528 13.38 2.50 -10.96
CA THR A 528 13.55 3.24 -12.22
C THR A 528 12.42 4.26 -12.39
N ALA A 529 12.65 5.31 -13.18
CA ALA A 529 11.58 6.26 -13.52
C ALA A 529 10.38 5.57 -14.21
N ALA A 530 10.64 4.50 -14.96
CA ALA A 530 9.61 3.67 -15.57
C ALA A 530 8.75 2.93 -14.53
N GLU A 531 9.35 2.37 -13.49
CA GLU A 531 8.64 1.70 -12.38
C GLU A 531 7.74 2.67 -11.58
N LEU A 532 8.17 3.92 -11.41
CA LEU A 532 7.38 4.95 -10.70
C LEU A 532 6.20 5.48 -11.49
N ARG A 533 6.33 5.56 -12.81
CA ARG A 533 5.34 6.18 -13.70
C ARG A 533 4.03 5.39 -13.77
N ARG A 534 4.07 4.08 -13.52
CA ARG A 534 2.91 3.16 -13.63
C ARG A 534 2.23 3.35 -15.00
N ASP A 535 0.93 3.57 -15.01
CA ASP A 535 0.10 3.79 -16.19
C ASP A 535 -0.12 5.29 -16.52
N ALA A 536 0.67 6.20 -15.92
CA ALA A 536 0.61 7.63 -16.27
C ALA A 536 1.15 7.88 -17.70
N PRO A 537 0.73 8.96 -18.38
CA PRO A 537 1.27 9.32 -19.70
C PRO A 537 2.81 9.40 -19.73
N LEU A 538 3.40 9.03 -20.86
CA LEU A 538 4.84 9.09 -21.15
C LEU A 538 5.34 10.53 -21.27
N GLY A 539 4.48 11.44 -21.72
CA GLY A 539 4.89 12.72 -22.28
C GLY A 539 5.57 12.57 -23.63
N SER A 540 5.28 11.51 -24.38
CA SER A 540 5.86 11.27 -25.70
C SER A 540 5.30 12.20 -26.76
N SER A 541 6.02 12.36 -27.87
CA SER A 541 5.48 13.04 -29.05
C SER A 541 4.16 12.41 -29.52
N LEU A 542 3.22 13.22 -30.00
CA LEU A 542 1.89 12.79 -30.43
C LEU A 542 1.72 12.93 -31.96
N PRO A 543 1.14 11.93 -32.64
CA PRO A 543 0.75 12.04 -34.04
C PRO A 543 -0.36 13.07 -34.27
N THR A 544 -0.51 13.52 -35.52
CA THR A 544 -1.56 14.46 -35.92
C THR A 544 -2.33 13.94 -37.14
N PHE A 545 -3.66 14.00 -37.07
CA PHE A 545 -4.54 13.67 -38.20
C PHE A 545 -4.44 14.74 -39.30
N ILE A 546 -4.52 14.31 -40.56
CA ILE A 546 -4.62 15.19 -41.73
C ILE A 546 -6.10 15.44 -41.99
N THR A 547 -6.70 16.31 -41.19
CA THR A 547 -8.12 16.65 -41.27
C THR A 547 -8.32 18.14 -40.99
N ASN A 548 -9.35 18.73 -41.58
CA ASN A 548 -9.90 20.01 -41.13
C ASN A 548 -11.20 19.73 -40.37
N SER A 549 -11.41 20.40 -39.23
CA SER A 549 -12.55 20.28 -38.29
C SER A 549 -13.95 20.61 -38.84
N SER A 550 -14.16 20.49 -40.15
CA SER A 550 -15.44 20.72 -40.86
C SER A 550 -15.69 19.68 -41.95
N THR A 551 -14.84 18.66 -42.07
CA THR A 551 -14.96 17.64 -43.12
C THR A 551 -16.17 16.76 -42.84
N VAL A 552 -17.07 16.63 -43.82
CA VAL A 552 -18.25 15.75 -43.75
C VAL A 552 -17.96 14.46 -44.50
N VAL A 553 -17.91 13.34 -43.77
CA VAL A 553 -17.80 12.00 -44.33
C VAL A 553 -19.19 11.54 -44.77
N SER A 554 -19.46 11.59 -46.08
CA SER A 554 -20.78 11.26 -46.65
C SER A 554 -21.03 9.76 -46.81
N SER A 555 -19.99 8.92 -46.80
CA SER A 555 -20.11 7.46 -46.88
C SER A 555 -18.88 6.76 -46.31
N PHE A 556 -19.05 5.66 -45.59
CA PHE A 556 -17.95 4.86 -45.05
C PHE A 556 -17.27 3.95 -46.09
N ALA A 557 -17.95 3.60 -47.19
CA ALA A 557 -17.46 2.59 -48.13
C ALA A 557 -16.20 2.99 -48.90
N ASN A 558 -15.98 4.31 -49.11
CA ASN A 558 -14.87 4.86 -49.89
C ASN A 558 -14.15 6.01 -49.17
N SER A 559 -14.28 6.09 -47.84
CA SER A 559 -13.66 7.16 -47.06
C SER A 559 -12.57 6.58 -46.15
N SER A 560 -11.46 7.30 -46.08
CA SER A 560 -10.36 6.97 -45.18
C SER A 560 -9.97 8.19 -44.37
N ILE A 561 -9.48 7.94 -43.16
CA ILE A 561 -8.75 8.94 -42.39
C ILE A 561 -7.26 8.73 -42.58
N SER A 562 -6.48 9.81 -42.49
CA SER A 562 -5.03 9.79 -42.66
C SER A 562 -4.33 10.67 -41.65
N TRP A 563 -3.04 10.44 -41.44
CA TRP A 563 -2.21 11.20 -40.51
C TRP A 563 -0.82 11.47 -41.09
N ASN A 564 -0.12 12.42 -40.48
CA ASN A 564 1.21 12.82 -40.94
C ASN A 564 2.24 11.70 -40.78
N ALA A 565 3.17 11.61 -41.72
CA ALA A 565 4.30 10.71 -41.63
C ALA A 565 5.23 11.08 -40.47
N ILE A 566 5.94 10.08 -39.94
CA ILE A 566 6.94 10.28 -38.88
C ILE A 566 8.08 11.12 -39.44
N SER A 567 8.41 12.24 -38.79
CA SER A 567 9.54 13.07 -39.21
C SER A 567 10.88 12.37 -38.97
N SER A 568 11.89 12.69 -39.77
CA SER A 568 13.25 12.17 -39.58
C SER A 568 13.83 12.51 -38.20
N GLU A 569 13.43 13.65 -37.64
CA GLU A 569 13.81 14.08 -36.29
C GLU A 569 13.26 13.13 -35.23
N LEU A 570 11.95 12.85 -35.27
CA LEU A 570 11.27 11.96 -34.32
C LEU A 570 11.75 10.51 -34.43
N SER A 571 12.02 10.05 -35.65
CA SER A 571 12.61 8.73 -35.88
C SER A 571 14.02 8.62 -35.30
N GLY A 572 14.85 9.66 -35.44
CA GLY A 572 16.22 9.68 -34.92
C GLY A 572 16.34 9.91 -33.40
N SER A 573 15.49 10.74 -32.82
CA SER A 573 15.58 11.12 -31.39
C SER A 573 14.86 10.15 -30.45
N GLU A 574 13.65 9.71 -30.82
CA GLU A 574 12.79 8.87 -29.97
C GLU A 574 12.69 7.42 -30.48
N GLY A 575 13.08 7.16 -31.73
CA GLY A 575 13.10 5.83 -32.35
C GLY A 575 11.76 5.42 -32.97
N TRP A 576 10.84 6.36 -33.23
CA TRP A 576 9.53 6.04 -33.78
C TRP A 576 9.63 5.44 -35.19
N ASN A 577 8.95 4.30 -35.40
CA ASN A 577 8.96 3.55 -36.65
C ASN A 577 7.58 3.02 -37.08
N GLY A 578 6.52 3.35 -36.35
CA GLY A 578 5.15 3.00 -36.73
C GLY A 578 4.09 3.81 -35.99
N PHE A 579 2.85 3.35 -36.11
CA PHE A 579 1.64 3.94 -35.54
C PHE A 579 0.74 2.86 -34.96
N SER A 580 -0.01 3.23 -33.92
CA SER A 580 -1.15 2.46 -33.44
C SER A 580 -2.40 3.32 -33.51
N LEU A 581 -3.47 2.80 -34.12
CA LEU A 581 -4.79 3.43 -34.14
C LEU A 581 -5.77 2.63 -33.28
N LEU A 582 -6.36 3.29 -32.29
CA LEU A 582 -7.56 2.82 -31.61
C LEU A 582 -8.79 3.37 -32.31
N VAL A 583 -9.74 2.50 -32.64
CA VAL A 583 -11.10 2.87 -33.08
C VAL A 583 -12.08 2.31 -32.07
N ASP A 584 -12.89 3.17 -31.46
CA ASP A 584 -13.84 2.82 -30.40
C ASP A 584 -13.18 2.12 -29.21
N ASP A 585 -12.01 2.61 -28.80
CA ASP A 585 -11.17 2.05 -27.73
C ASP A 585 -10.63 0.63 -28.02
N VAL A 586 -10.62 0.22 -29.30
CA VAL A 586 -10.04 -1.06 -29.78
C VAL A 586 -8.92 -0.80 -30.78
N GLN A 587 -7.76 -1.42 -30.59
CA GLN A 587 -6.67 -1.32 -31.58
C GLN A 587 -7.10 -1.96 -32.90
N ARG A 588 -7.16 -1.18 -33.99
CA ARG A 588 -7.55 -1.66 -35.33
C ARG A 588 -6.39 -1.65 -36.32
N LEU A 589 -5.35 -0.89 -36.04
CA LEU A 589 -4.18 -0.79 -36.89
C LEU A 589 -2.94 -0.65 -36.02
N ALA A 590 -1.88 -1.38 -36.40
CA ALA A 590 -0.53 -1.28 -35.87
C ALA A 590 0.44 -1.44 -37.05
N GLY A 591 1.46 -0.58 -37.17
CA GLY A 591 2.43 -0.61 -38.26
C GLY A 591 2.71 0.76 -38.89
N ASP A 592 3.24 0.79 -40.10
CA ASP A 592 3.73 1.99 -40.80
C ASP A 592 2.70 2.68 -41.72
N SER A 593 1.47 2.16 -41.77
CA SER A 593 0.40 2.74 -42.57
C SER A 593 0.08 4.18 -42.13
N LEU A 594 -0.21 5.04 -43.11
CA LEU A 594 -0.57 6.45 -42.91
C LEU A 594 -2.08 6.72 -43.04
N SER A 595 -2.86 5.67 -43.27
CA SER A 595 -4.31 5.78 -43.42
C SER A 595 -5.06 4.55 -42.92
N TYR A 596 -6.34 4.75 -42.64
CA TYR A 596 -7.29 3.72 -42.22
C TYR A 596 -8.61 3.88 -42.98
N ASN A 597 -9.09 2.78 -43.58
CA ASN A 597 -10.36 2.75 -44.29
C ASN A 597 -11.52 2.63 -43.30
N LEU A 598 -12.53 3.49 -43.45
CA LEU A 598 -13.73 3.48 -42.61
C LEU A 598 -14.74 2.39 -42.98
N SER A 599 -14.47 1.63 -44.06
CA SER A 599 -15.28 0.49 -44.47
C SER A 599 -15.41 -0.53 -43.33
N GLY A 600 -16.64 -0.89 -42.96
CA GLY A 600 -16.92 -1.86 -41.90
C GLY A 600 -17.22 -1.25 -40.53
N LEU A 601 -17.13 0.07 -40.38
CA LEU A 601 -17.67 0.75 -39.21
C LEU A 601 -19.21 0.73 -39.22
N GLN A 602 -19.81 0.63 -38.03
CA GLN A 602 -21.26 0.57 -37.87
C GLN A 602 -21.89 1.93 -38.18
N ALA A 603 -22.80 2.00 -39.15
CA ALA A 603 -23.52 3.23 -39.44
C ALA A 603 -24.46 3.62 -38.27
N GLY A 604 -24.67 4.94 -38.10
CA GLY A 604 -25.66 5.47 -37.16
C GLY A 604 -25.18 5.64 -35.71
N VAL A 605 -23.91 5.36 -35.41
CA VAL A 605 -23.30 5.56 -34.08
C VAL A 605 -22.10 6.50 -34.15
N VAL A 606 -21.64 6.98 -33.00
CA VAL A 606 -20.45 7.82 -32.89
C VAL A 606 -19.21 6.91 -32.95
N HIS A 607 -18.15 7.33 -33.67
CA HIS A 607 -16.87 6.63 -33.64
C HIS A 607 -15.76 7.49 -33.04
N PHE A 608 -14.92 6.88 -32.21
CA PHE A 608 -13.79 7.54 -31.56
C PHE A 608 -12.45 7.04 -32.12
N PHE A 609 -11.54 7.94 -32.48
CA PHE A 609 -10.23 7.60 -33.04
C PHE A 609 -9.12 8.18 -32.18
N ARG A 610 -8.11 7.36 -31.83
CA ARG A 610 -6.89 7.81 -31.15
C ARG A 610 -5.67 7.23 -31.81
N LEU A 611 -4.64 8.05 -31.95
CA LEU A 611 -3.42 7.69 -32.64
C LEU A 611 -2.23 7.82 -31.69
N ALA A 612 -1.32 6.86 -31.74
CA ALA A 612 -0.04 6.89 -31.05
C ALA A 612 1.08 6.54 -32.03
N TYR A 613 2.29 7.06 -31.79
CA TYR A 613 3.49 6.50 -32.43
C TYR A 613 3.83 5.15 -31.80
N GLN A 614 4.49 4.29 -32.56
CA GLN A 614 5.04 3.03 -32.10
C GLN A 614 6.54 2.96 -32.34
N ARG A 615 7.24 2.37 -31.38
CA ARG A 615 8.64 1.95 -31.49
C ARG A 615 8.70 0.45 -31.28
N ASP A 616 9.00 -0.28 -32.34
CA ASP A 616 9.15 -1.74 -32.33
C ASP A 616 7.91 -2.45 -31.78
N GLY A 617 6.73 -1.94 -32.14
CA GLY A 617 5.43 -2.48 -31.70
C GLY A 617 4.97 -2.03 -30.31
N VAL A 618 5.77 -1.22 -29.60
CA VAL A 618 5.36 -0.61 -28.32
C VAL A 618 4.84 0.80 -28.56
N SER A 619 3.58 1.04 -28.18
CA SER A 619 2.91 2.32 -28.35
C SER A 619 3.39 3.37 -27.35
N GLY A 620 3.50 4.61 -27.83
CA GLY A 620 3.66 5.82 -27.02
C GLY A 620 2.33 6.27 -26.43
N ASP A 621 2.23 7.56 -26.09
CA ASP A 621 0.98 8.16 -25.67
C ASP A 621 -0.01 8.26 -26.84
N TYR A 622 -1.27 7.95 -26.56
CA TYR A 622 -2.37 8.18 -27.48
C TYR A 622 -2.83 9.64 -27.43
N THR A 623 -3.17 10.20 -28.59
CA THR A 623 -3.91 11.45 -28.66
C THR A 623 -5.24 11.33 -27.92
N LYS A 624 -5.84 12.46 -27.51
CA LYS A 624 -7.28 12.47 -27.19
C LYS A 624 -8.10 12.00 -28.39
N ALA A 625 -9.37 11.65 -28.13
CA ALA A 625 -10.25 11.11 -29.17
C ALA A 625 -10.62 12.18 -30.21
N ALA A 626 -10.34 11.91 -31.47
CA ALA A 626 -11.08 12.50 -32.58
C ALA A 626 -12.44 11.80 -32.67
N THR A 627 -13.48 12.53 -33.07
CA THR A 627 -14.87 12.03 -33.03
C THR A 627 -15.52 12.15 -34.41
N LEU A 628 -16.02 11.03 -34.93
CA LEU A 628 -16.87 10.99 -36.11
C LEU A 628 -18.32 10.77 -35.67
N PHE A 629 -19.17 11.76 -35.92
CA PHE A 629 -20.58 11.69 -35.55
C PHE A 629 -21.40 10.95 -36.62
N PRO A 630 -22.59 10.42 -36.27
CA PRO A 630 -23.49 9.74 -37.21
C PRO A 630 -23.89 10.57 -38.43
N ASN A 631 -23.88 11.90 -38.30
CA ASN A 631 -24.17 12.85 -39.38
C ASN A 631 -22.96 13.07 -40.33
N GLY A 632 -21.86 12.34 -40.13
CA GLY A 632 -20.63 12.44 -40.90
C GLY A 632 -19.68 13.56 -40.46
N THR A 633 -20.04 14.38 -39.47
CA THR A 633 -19.16 15.45 -38.97
C THR A 633 -17.94 14.88 -38.25
N TRP A 634 -16.76 15.35 -38.63
CA TRP A 634 -15.50 15.06 -37.94
C TRP A 634 -15.11 16.18 -36.97
N LEU A 635 -14.74 15.80 -35.75
CA LEU A 635 -14.16 16.68 -34.74
C LEU A 635 -12.73 16.22 -34.43
N ASP A 636 -11.78 17.13 -34.61
CA ASP A 636 -10.37 16.89 -34.33
C ASP A 636 -10.12 16.65 -32.84
N PRO A 637 -9.07 15.88 -32.49
CA PRO A 637 -8.77 15.60 -31.09
C PRO A 637 -8.31 16.88 -30.37
N LEU A 638 -8.72 17.00 -29.10
CA LEU A 638 -8.20 18.06 -28.24
C LEU A 638 -6.69 17.88 -28.00
N PRO A 639 -5.94 18.95 -27.70
CA PRO A 639 -4.52 18.85 -27.39
C PRO A 639 -4.22 17.96 -26.16
N GLY A 640 -3.05 17.31 -26.23
CA GLY A 640 -2.47 16.51 -25.15
C GLY A 640 -2.79 15.01 -25.23
N PRO A 641 -2.12 14.20 -24.39
CA PRO A 641 -2.34 12.76 -24.33
C PRO A 641 -3.67 12.42 -23.64
N SER A 642 -4.21 11.24 -23.94
CA SER A 642 -5.47 10.70 -23.36
C SER A 642 -5.29 10.01 -22.03
#